data_AF-A0A0D3JF63-F1
#
_entry.id   AF-A0A0D3JF63-F1
#
_cell.length_a   1.000
_cell.length_b   1.000
_cell.length_c   1.000
_cell.angle_alpha   90.00
_cell.angle_beta   90.00
_cell.angle_gamma   90.00
#
_symmetry.space_group_name_H-M   'P 1'
#
loop_
_entity.id
_entity.type
_entity.pdbx_description
1 polymer ?
#
loop_
_entity_poly.entity_id
_entity_poly.type
_entity_poly.pdbx_seq_one_letter_code
_entity_poly.pdbx_strand_id
1 'polypeptide(L)'
;MLPLLAIGFFAPQRPLPTAAAARQRAAASLVRASADMAVDRRVDCIVVGAGISGSTLAHNLHRGGADVLLAEARDYVGGNVVSHEEDGFVWEDGPNSFATQPSIVRISHELGIEKELVFADESLPPWVNHGGKLHPLPKGKGGKGPKGQLELVFGSNGVLKFGLSGSLLSWPGKIRAAIGALVGHAPPPEGKEETIREWVTRTLGEEVFLRCIDPFVSGVYAGDPMTLSMSAALSKIARIERYSYGIEWNKLGAIFYGGLARQVELTKERKASPPDPAKAGDPGLSTLPHAIAAELGQPHGAPPDPASRAVRARTVVSTLPAHALRGVIDEVLPGAAPLTEALREGIGRKGIYYPPVAAVTVAYPKSAFRDVELDNGFGPLRDLPGFGSLNPRSEGVRTLGTLWSSSLFPGRCPPEYNLLLNYIGGSRDAPIAELSEEAPHTPLHPQYPDPLPPPPAEELVAEVDRGCREVLLKPDVLLKPDAPPPKVLSAKLWPTAIPQYELGHAPLIEALERAEADTPGLWVCGNYRTGVAFPDCVTFGYEHAQTVLQYLDAERDAPATPPAAPAATPPPAPPSTPPAPPPPAPPAPPRVRVESWFDTGVRLARPAEAAEAAGVAEAAGAVGAAGDAHDGAHEWPMLGGSAGPHRMAGRRALAARR
;
A
#
# COMPACT_ATOMS: atom_id res chain seq x y z
N MET A 1 36.01 52.22 -28.99
CA MET A 1 37.36 51.75 -29.35
C MET A 1 37.71 50.57 -28.45
N LEU A 2 38.39 49.55 -28.99
CA LEU A 2 39.03 48.46 -28.21
C LEU A 2 40.29 48.98 -27.50
N PRO A 3 40.83 48.25 -26.49
CA PRO A 3 41.79 47.16 -26.74
C PRO A 3 41.28 45.81 -26.17
N LEU A 4 41.27 44.71 -26.93
CA LEU A 4 42.38 43.79 -27.25
C LEU A 4 43.10 43.25 -25.99
N LEU A 5 42.82 42.02 -25.52
CA LEU A 5 43.13 40.65 -26.01
C LEU A 5 44.39 40.06 -25.36
N ALA A 6 44.20 39.07 -24.49
CA ALA A 6 45.22 38.11 -24.07
C ALA A 6 44.55 36.73 -23.93
N ILE A 7 45.12 35.72 -24.61
CA ILE A 7 44.60 34.34 -24.65
C ILE A 7 45.47 33.48 -23.73
N GLY A 8 44.86 32.73 -22.82
CA GLY A 8 45.51 31.70 -22.02
C GLY A 8 44.82 30.35 -22.21
N PHE A 9 45.58 29.29 -22.50
CA PHE A 9 45.06 27.93 -22.64
C PHE A 9 44.88 27.27 -21.28
N PHE A 10 43.71 26.68 -21.03
CA PHE A 10 43.53 25.65 -20.01
C PHE A 10 43.78 24.26 -20.61
N ALA A 11 44.43 23.38 -19.85
CA ALA A 11 44.64 21.99 -20.25
C ALA A 11 43.30 21.22 -20.31
N PRO A 12 43.17 20.21 -21.17
CA PRO A 12 41.95 19.41 -21.25
C PRO A 12 41.76 18.62 -19.95
N GLN A 13 40.71 18.93 -19.20
CA GLN A 13 40.29 18.08 -18.09
C GLN A 13 39.90 16.70 -18.64
N ARG A 14 40.40 15.64 -18.00
CA ARG A 14 39.93 14.27 -18.30
C ARG A 14 38.42 14.21 -18.03
N PRO A 15 37.61 13.66 -18.94
CA PRO A 15 36.18 13.48 -18.67
C PRO A 15 36.01 12.57 -17.45
N LEU A 16 35.25 13.06 -16.46
CA LEU A 16 34.79 12.22 -15.36
C LEU A 16 33.96 11.07 -15.94
N PRO A 17 34.13 9.83 -15.46
CA PRO A 17 33.31 8.72 -15.92
C PRO A 17 31.84 9.01 -15.63
N THR A 18 30.98 8.82 -16.63
CA THR A 18 29.53 8.98 -16.45
C THR A 18 29.02 8.03 -15.37
N ALA A 19 27.93 8.41 -14.67
CA ALA A 19 27.35 7.59 -13.60
C ALA A 19 27.03 6.15 -14.06
N ALA A 20 26.72 5.95 -15.34
CA ALA A 20 26.56 4.63 -15.96
C ALA A 20 27.83 3.77 -15.92
N ALA A 21 29.01 4.34 -16.22
CA ALA A 21 30.28 3.62 -16.20
C ALA A 21 30.74 3.29 -14.76
N ALA A 22 30.40 4.14 -13.79
CA ALA A 22 30.61 3.85 -12.37
C ALA A 22 29.71 2.70 -11.89
N ARG A 23 28.41 2.72 -12.25
CA ARG A 23 27.44 1.66 -11.95
C ARG A 23 27.83 0.31 -12.58
N GLN A 24 28.26 0.29 -13.84
CA GLN A 24 28.74 -0.94 -14.49
C GLN A 24 29.96 -1.56 -13.78
N ARG A 25 30.87 -0.73 -13.24
CA ARG A 25 32.00 -1.22 -12.44
C ARG A 25 31.56 -1.73 -11.06
N ALA A 26 30.59 -1.09 -10.42
CA ALA A 26 30.01 -1.58 -9.16
C ALA A 26 29.31 -2.94 -9.35
N ALA A 27 28.46 -3.06 -10.37
CA ALA A 27 27.81 -4.33 -10.73
C ALA A 27 28.82 -5.43 -11.05
N ALA A 28 29.87 -5.15 -11.84
CA ALA A 28 30.94 -6.11 -12.11
C ALA A 28 31.75 -6.49 -10.85
N SER A 29 31.86 -5.59 -9.87
CA SER A 29 32.49 -5.85 -8.57
C SER A 29 31.61 -6.73 -7.67
N LEU A 30 30.29 -6.50 -7.66
CA LEU A 30 29.31 -7.31 -6.93
C LEU A 30 29.20 -8.73 -7.50
N VAL A 31 29.19 -8.88 -8.83
CA VAL A 31 29.23 -10.18 -9.51
C VAL A 31 30.51 -10.95 -9.19
N ARG A 32 31.66 -10.25 -9.08
CA ARG A 32 32.92 -10.88 -8.64
C ARG A 32 32.92 -11.26 -7.16
N ALA A 33 32.40 -10.40 -6.28
CA ALA A 33 32.26 -10.73 -4.86
C ALA A 33 31.34 -11.93 -4.63
N SER A 34 30.25 -12.05 -5.41
CA SER A 34 29.33 -13.19 -5.41
C SER A 34 29.98 -14.50 -5.87
N ALA A 35 30.91 -14.43 -6.83
CA ALA A 35 31.64 -15.62 -7.31
C ALA A 35 32.60 -16.22 -6.27
N ASP A 36 33.13 -15.42 -5.34
CA ASP A 36 34.04 -15.87 -4.26
C ASP A 36 33.30 -16.24 -2.95
N MET A 37 31.97 -16.05 -2.87
CA MET A 37 31.19 -16.51 -1.71
C MET A 37 30.92 -18.02 -1.78
N ALA A 38 31.20 -18.73 -0.67
CA ALA A 38 30.81 -20.13 -0.51
C ALA A 38 29.28 -20.25 -0.54
N VAL A 39 28.74 -21.02 -1.50
CA VAL A 39 27.29 -21.21 -1.65
C VAL A 39 26.80 -22.23 -0.63
N ASP A 40 26.12 -21.76 0.41
CA ASP A 40 25.67 -22.59 1.54
C ASP A 40 24.38 -23.37 1.24
N ARG A 41 23.54 -22.89 0.32
CA ARG A 41 22.32 -23.58 -0.11
C ARG A 41 22.07 -23.41 -1.61
N ARG A 42 21.57 -24.47 -2.24
CA ARG A 42 20.96 -24.43 -3.57
C ARG A 42 19.48 -24.73 -3.44
N VAL A 43 18.65 -24.04 -4.21
CA VAL A 43 17.20 -24.23 -4.32
C VAL A 43 16.78 -24.07 -5.77
N ASP A 44 15.55 -24.44 -6.12
CA ASP A 44 14.99 -24.09 -7.43
C ASP A 44 14.53 -22.63 -7.43
N CYS A 45 13.75 -22.21 -6.43
CA CYS A 45 13.19 -20.85 -6.33
C CYS A 45 13.46 -20.19 -4.97
N ILE A 46 13.82 -18.89 -4.98
CA ILE A 46 13.71 -18.02 -3.80
C ILE A 46 12.48 -17.14 -3.96
N VAL A 47 11.59 -17.15 -2.97
CA VAL A 47 10.49 -16.19 -2.84
C VAL A 47 10.85 -15.17 -1.77
N VAL A 48 10.92 -13.89 -2.13
CA VAL A 48 11.30 -12.80 -1.21
C VAL A 48 10.05 -12.05 -0.72
N GLY A 49 9.88 -11.98 0.59
CA GLY A 49 8.68 -11.51 1.29
C GLY A 49 7.71 -12.67 1.59
N ALA A 50 7.40 -12.90 2.86
CA ALA A 50 6.41 -13.85 3.35
C ALA A 50 5.03 -13.20 3.61
N GLY A 51 4.71 -12.11 2.93
CA GLY A 51 3.32 -11.64 2.81
C GLY A 51 2.41 -12.68 2.13
N ILE A 52 1.10 -12.42 2.06
CA ILE A 52 0.15 -13.38 1.46
C ILE A 52 0.55 -13.79 0.03
N SER A 53 0.98 -12.85 -0.81
CA SER A 53 1.43 -13.17 -2.17
C SER A 53 2.61 -14.14 -2.20
N GLY A 54 3.63 -13.92 -1.37
CA GLY A 54 4.83 -14.75 -1.32
C GLY A 54 4.61 -16.09 -0.61
N SER A 55 3.87 -16.10 0.50
CA SER A 55 3.49 -17.33 1.20
C SER A 55 2.66 -18.24 0.29
N THR A 56 1.62 -17.71 -0.35
CA THR A 56 0.77 -18.52 -1.25
C THR A 56 1.52 -18.94 -2.52
N LEU A 57 2.43 -18.13 -3.05
CA LEU A 57 3.34 -18.55 -4.11
C LEU A 57 4.23 -19.72 -3.68
N ALA A 58 4.92 -19.60 -2.53
CA ALA A 58 5.81 -20.63 -2.01
C ALA A 58 5.09 -21.95 -1.75
N HIS A 59 3.87 -21.92 -1.19
CA HIS A 59 2.97 -23.06 -1.05
C HIS A 59 2.73 -23.78 -2.38
N ASN A 60 2.28 -23.04 -3.41
CA ASN A 60 1.94 -23.63 -4.71
C ASN A 60 3.17 -24.14 -5.46
N LEU A 61 4.34 -23.52 -5.28
CA LEU A 61 5.63 -24.00 -5.80
C LEU A 61 6.09 -25.29 -5.10
N HIS A 62 6.00 -25.33 -3.77
CA HIS A 62 6.37 -26.50 -2.96
C HIS A 62 5.51 -27.72 -3.32
N ARG A 63 4.18 -27.55 -3.41
CA ARG A 63 3.26 -28.62 -3.86
C ARG A 63 3.42 -28.96 -5.34
N GLY A 64 4.00 -28.07 -6.13
CA GLY A 64 4.47 -28.33 -7.49
C GLY A 64 5.77 -29.15 -7.57
N GLY A 65 6.42 -29.43 -6.44
CA GLY A 65 7.63 -30.25 -6.35
C GLY A 65 8.95 -29.48 -6.43
N ALA A 66 8.93 -28.14 -6.39
CA ALA A 66 10.16 -27.32 -6.38
C ALA A 66 10.78 -27.22 -4.97
N ASP A 67 12.11 -27.16 -4.87
CA ASP A 67 12.77 -26.70 -3.64
C ASP A 67 12.66 -25.17 -3.55
N VAL A 68 12.00 -24.70 -2.49
CA VAL A 68 11.67 -23.29 -2.29
C VAL A 68 12.32 -22.76 -1.01
N LEU A 69 12.95 -21.60 -1.11
CA LEU A 69 13.29 -20.76 0.04
C LEU A 69 12.34 -19.56 0.09
N LEU A 70 11.41 -19.57 1.06
CA LEU A 70 10.66 -18.37 1.43
C LEU A 70 11.50 -17.55 2.41
N ALA A 71 11.85 -16.32 2.04
CA ALA A 71 12.65 -15.39 2.81
C ALA A 71 11.80 -14.19 3.27
N GLU A 72 11.97 -13.76 4.51
CA GLU A 72 11.27 -12.63 5.13
C GLU A 72 12.29 -11.75 5.88
N ALA A 73 12.00 -10.45 6.03
CA ALA A 73 12.82 -9.52 6.80
C ALA A 73 12.33 -9.37 8.25
N ARG A 74 11.05 -9.64 8.50
CA ARG A 74 10.41 -9.68 9.82
C ARG A 74 10.60 -11.04 10.50
N ASP A 75 10.28 -11.10 11.78
CA ASP A 75 10.24 -12.29 12.64
C ASP A 75 8.90 -13.07 12.54
N TYR A 76 7.97 -12.62 11.69
CA TYR A 76 6.67 -13.25 11.47
C TYR A 76 6.26 -13.28 9.98
N VAL A 77 5.40 -14.24 9.63
CA VAL A 77 4.83 -14.44 8.28
C VAL A 77 3.45 -13.77 8.14
N GLY A 78 2.97 -13.57 6.91
CA GLY A 78 1.69 -12.93 6.61
C GLY A 78 1.79 -11.44 6.23
N GLY A 79 2.92 -10.79 6.55
CA GLY A 79 3.23 -9.42 6.15
C GLY A 79 2.32 -8.40 6.85
N ASN A 80 1.26 -7.94 6.18
CA ASN A 80 0.29 -7.02 6.78
C ASN A 80 -0.90 -7.77 7.42
N VAL A 81 -0.93 -9.10 7.33
CA VAL A 81 -1.97 -9.94 7.96
C VAL A 81 -1.51 -10.36 9.34
N VAL A 82 -1.91 -9.59 10.35
CA VAL A 82 -1.59 -9.80 11.75
C VAL A 82 -2.88 -9.77 12.57
N SER A 83 -3.24 -10.94 13.09
CA SER A 83 -4.36 -11.18 14.00
C SER A 83 -3.86 -11.34 15.43
N HIS A 84 -4.66 -10.88 16.39
CA HIS A 84 -4.37 -10.96 17.83
C HIS A 84 -5.56 -11.52 18.59
N GLU A 85 -5.31 -12.20 19.70
CA GLU A 85 -6.32 -12.68 20.65
C GLU A 85 -5.90 -12.36 22.10
N GLU A 86 -6.75 -11.64 22.84
CA GLU A 86 -6.53 -11.31 24.26
C GLU A 86 -7.88 -11.09 24.97
N ASP A 87 -8.05 -11.55 26.21
CA ASP A 87 -9.30 -11.41 27.01
C ASP A 87 -10.61 -11.84 26.29
N GLY A 88 -10.53 -12.75 25.30
CA GLY A 88 -11.68 -13.13 24.47
C GLY A 88 -12.07 -12.09 23.41
N PHE A 89 -11.19 -11.12 23.12
CA PHE A 89 -11.24 -10.24 21.95
C PHE A 89 -10.32 -10.79 20.86
N VAL A 90 -10.79 -10.78 19.61
CA VAL A 90 -10.01 -11.14 18.41
C VAL A 90 -10.04 -9.98 17.43
N TRP A 91 -8.88 -9.42 17.08
CA TRP A 91 -8.77 -8.28 16.17
C TRP A 91 -7.65 -8.43 15.15
N GLU A 92 -7.59 -7.47 14.22
CA GLU A 92 -6.69 -7.47 13.07
C GLU A 92 -6.02 -6.10 13.01
N ASP A 93 -4.70 -6.04 12.90
CA ASP A 93 -3.98 -4.76 12.72
C ASP A 93 -4.01 -4.27 11.26
N GLY A 94 -4.39 -5.13 10.31
CA GLY A 94 -4.32 -4.85 8.87
C GLY A 94 -5.65 -5.11 8.14
N PRO A 95 -5.72 -6.06 7.20
CA PRO A 95 -6.96 -6.42 6.52
C PRO A 95 -7.88 -7.18 7.47
N ASN A 96 -9.16 -6.80 7.52
CA ASN A 96 -10.12 -7.39 8.45
C ASN A 96 -10.95 -8.56 7.89
N SER A 97 -11.15 -8.59 6.57
CA SER A 97 -11.97 -9.59 5.90
C SER A 97 -11.65 -9.65 4.41
N PHE A 98 -12.15 -10.67 3.72
CA PHE A 98 -11.92 -10.86 2.30
C PHE A 98 -13.17 -11.39 1.57
N ALA A 99 -13.30 -11.07 0.29
CA ALA A 99 -14.32 -11.66 -0.56
C ALA A 99 -13.89 -13.06 -1.02
N THR A 100 -14.68 -14.09 -0.71
CA THR A 100 -14.34 -15.49 -1.01
C THR A 100 -14.16 -15.74 -2.51
N GLN A 101 -12.96 -16.18 -2.90
CA GLN A 101 -12.61 -16.61 -4.27
C GLN A 101 -12.30 -18.11 -4.31
N PRO A 102 -12.40 -18.79 -5.48
CA PRO A 102 -12.10 -20.22 -5.60
C PRO A 102 -10.66 -20.58 -5.17
N SER A 103 -9.70 -19.68 -5.39
CA SER A 103 -8.30 -19.81 -4.94
C SER A 103 -8.19 -19.96 -3.42
N ILE A 104 -8.93 -19.14 -2.66
CA ILE A 104 -8.99 -19.22 -1.19
C ILE A 104 -9.61 -20.53 -0.74
N VAL A 105 -10.78 -20.91 -1.29
CA VAL A 105 -11.44 -22.17 -0.93
C VAL A 105 -10.54 -23.39 -1.21
N ARG A 106 -9.82 -23.36 -2.33
CA ARG A 106 -8.88 -24.42 -2.71
C ARG A 106 -7.70 -24.51 -1.74
N ILE A 107 -7.00 -23.40 -1.48
CA ILE A 107 -5.82 -23.43 -0.58
C ILE A 107 -6.21 -23.76 0.86
N SER A 108 -7.37 -23.28 1.34
CA SER A 108 -7.88 -23.66 2.67
C SER A 108 -8.12 -25.17 2.79
N HIS A 109 -8.64 -25.81 1.74
CA HIS A 109 -8.82 -27.27 1.71
C HIS A 109 -7.49 -28.04 1.54
N GLU A 110 -6.54 -27.51 0.77
CA GLU A 110 -5.20 -28.08 0.63
C GLU A 110 -4.41 -28.12 1.96
N LEU A 111 -4.67 -27.14 2.83
CA LEU A 111 -4.09 -26.97 4.16
C LEU A 111 -4.91 -27.60 5.30
N GLY A 112 -6.14 -28.04 5.04
CA GLY A 112 -7.06 -28.61 6.05
C GLY A 112 -7.72 -27.59 6.99
N ILE A 113 -7.64 -26.30 6.67
CA ILE A 113 -8.18 -25.18 7.46
C ILE A 113 -9.56 -24.71 6.97
N GLU A 114 -10.24 -25.47 6.10
CA GLU A 114 -11.53 -25.04 5.51
C GLU A 114 -12.66 -24.85 6.54
N LYS A 115 -12.51 -25.44 7.74
CA LYS A 115 -13.45 -25.30 8.86
C LYS A 115 -13.27 -24.02 9.67
N GLU A 116 -12.16 -23.32 9.48
CA GLU A 116 -11.81 -22.05 10.12
C GLU A 116 -12.27 -20.84 9.28
N LEU A 117 -12.83 -21.09 8.09
CA LEU A 117 -13.44 -20.07 7.24
C LEU A 117 -14.77 -19.58 7.83
N VAL A 118 -14.72 -18.46 8.55
CA VAL A 118 -15.92 -17.76 9.03
C VAL A 118 -16.47 -16.82 7.95
N PHE A 119 -17.75 -16.99 7.61
CA PHE A 119 -18.45 -16.15 6.64
C PHE A 119 -19.26 -15.07 7.37
N ALA A 120 -19.02 -13.81 7.00
CA ALA A 120 -19.81 -12.69 7.50
C ALA A 120 -21.26 -12.75 6.96
N ASP A 121 -22.21 -12.14 7.68
CA ASP A 121 -23.60 -12.05 7.22
C ASP A 121 -23.69 -11.19 5.95
N GLU A 122 -23.90 -11.86 4.81
CA GLU A 122 -24.01 -11.21 3.49
C GLU A 122 -25.20 -10.22 3.41
N SER A 123 -26.19 -10.27 4.30
CA SER A 123 -27.32 -9.35 4.29
C SER A 123 -26.99 -7.96 4.87
N LEU A 124 -25.99 -7.84 5.76
CA LEU A 124 -25.68 -6.62 6.49
C LEU A 124 -25.11 -5.50 5.58
N PRO A 125 -25.69 -4.28 5.56
CA PRO A 125 -25.28 -3.23 4.65
C PRO A 125 -24.05 -2.47 5.15
N PRO A 126 -23.20 -1.95 4.25
CA PRO A 126 -22.32 -0.85 4.58
C PRO A 126 -23.12 0.45 4.68
N TRP A 127 -22.71 1.32 5.59
CA TRP A 127 -23.34 2.60 5.88
C TRP A 127 -22.45 3.77 5.48
N VAL A 128 -23.06 4.94 5.25
CA VAL A 128 -22.35 6.21 5.07
C VAL A 128 -22.88 7.24 6.06
N ASN A 129 -22.00 7.91 6.78
CA ASN A 129 -22.36 9.11 7.54
C ASN A 129 -22.64 10.26 6.57
N HIS A 130 -23.82 10.86 6.60
CA HIS A 130 -24.10 12.10 5.85
C HIS A 130 -25.16 12.98 6.53
N GLY A 131 -24.85 14.27 6.69
CA GLY A 131 -25.73 15.22 7.37
C GLY A 131 -25.92 14.86 8.84
N GLY A 132 -24.88 14.29 9.46
CA GLY A 132 -24.94 13.78 10.83
C GLY A 132 -25.93 12.63 11.04
N LYS A 133 -26.14 11.77 10.04
CA LYS A 133 -26.95 10.54 10.13
C LYS A 133 -26.29 9.39 9.35
N LEU A 134 -26.51 8.15 9.79
CA LEU A 134 -26.10 6.97 9.05
C LEU A 134 -27.15 6.61 7.99
N HIS A 135 -26.72 6.49 6.72
CA HIS A 135 -27.56 6.05 5.60
C HIS A 135 -27.05 4.71 5.08
N PRO A 136 -27.90 3.68 4.90
CA PRO A 136 -27.48 2.41 4.36
C PRO A 136 -27.25 2.53 2.84
N LEU A 137 -26.16 1.98 2.35
CA LEU A 137 -25.96 1.79 0.92
C LEU A 137 -26.79 0.58 0.44
N PRO A 138 -27.23 0.57 -0.84
CA PRO A 138 -28.03 -0.53 -1.36
C PRO A 138 -27.21 -1.82 -1.40
N LYS A 139 -27.77 -2.88 -0.82
CA LYS A 139 -27.17 -4.22 -0.81
C LYS A 139 -28.28 -5.26 -1.05
N GLY A 140 -27.99 -6.23 -1.90
CA GLY A 140 -28.82 -7.44 -1.98
C GLY A 140 -28.64 -8.29 -0.73
N LYS A 141 -29.69 -9.02 -0.33
CA LYS A 141 -29.65 -10.11 0.66
C LYS A 141 -28.79 -11.31 0.23
N GLY A 142 -28.35 -11.34 -1.03
CA GLY A 142 -27.35 -12.28 -1.51
C GLY A 142 -27.81 -13.11 -2.70
N GLY A 143 -26.84 -13.74 -3.34
CA GLY A 143 -27.05 -14.54 -4.55
C GLY A 143 -26.09 -14.17 -5.67
N LYS A 144 -25.66 -15.17 -6.44
CA LYS A 144 -24.69 -15.01 -7.53
C LYS A 144 -25.41 -15.03 -8.90
N GLY A 145 -24.89 -14.28 -9.87
CA GLY A 145 -25.43 -14.21 -11.23
C GLY A 145 -26.74 -13.42 -11.35
N PRO A 146 -27.60 -13.70 -12.35
CA PRO A 146 -28.77 -12.89 -12.68
C PRO A 146 -29.77 -12.67 -11.54
N LYS A 147 -29.95 -13.67 -10.66
CA LYS A 147 -30.83 -13.54 -9.48
C LYS A 147 -30.32 -12.48 -8.51
N GLY A 148 -29.03 -12.48 -8.19
CA GLY A 148 -28.41 -11.49 -7.30
C GLY A 148 -28.40 -10.07 -7.87
N GLN A 149 -28.29 -9.93 -9.20
CA GLN A 149 -28.45 -8.64 -9.87
C GLN A 149 -29.89 -8.11 -9.79
N LEU A 150 -30.88 -8.97 -10.05
CA LEU A 150 -32.29 -8.61 -9.90
C LEU A 150 -32.62 -8.22 -8.44
N GLU A 151 -32.02 -8.92 -7.49
CA GLU A 151 -32.20 -8.69 -6.05
C GLU A 151 -31.45 -7.43 -5.57
N LEU A 152 -30.27 -7.12 -6.10
CA LEU A 152 -29.58 -5.84 -5.88
C LEU A 152 -30.37 -4.65 -6.46
N VAL A 153 -31.13 -4.82 -7.54
CA VAL A 153 -31.91 -3.74 -8.16
C VAL A 153 -33.29 -3.58 -7.50
N PHE A 154 -34.05 -4.66 -7.38
CA PHE A 154 -35.46 -4.67 -6.99
C PHE A 154 -35.72 -5.23 -5.57
N GLY A 155 -34.69 -5.75 -4.89
CA GLY A 155 -34.82 -6.34 -3.56
C GLY A 155 -35.16 -5.31 -2.47
N SER A 156 -35.48 -5.81 -1.28
CA SER A 156 -35.99 -4.99 -0.18
C SER A 156 -35.00 -3.97 0.38
N ASN A 157 -33.73 -4.01 -0.04
CA ASN A 157 -32.67 -3.02 0.22
C ASN A 157 -31.88 -2.68 -1.06
N GLY A 158 -32.49 -2.89 -2.24
CA GLY A 158 -31.87 -2.68 -3.54
C GLY A 158 -31.85 -1.23 -4.01
N VAL A 159 -31.16 -1.01 -5.14
CA VAL A 159 -30.93 0.30 -5.78
C VAL A 159 -32.23 1.05 -6.04
N LEU A 160 -33.33 0.37 -6.41
CA LEU A 160 -34.61 1.03 -6.65
C LEU A 160 -35.21 1.62 -5.36
N LYS A 161 -35.18 0.88 -4.24
CA LYS A 161 -35.64 1.40 -2.93
C LYS A 161 -34.75 2.54 -2.45
N PHE A 162 -33.43 2.39 -2.59
CA PHE A 162 -32.47 3.45 -2.27
C PHE A 162 -32.73 4.73 -3.10
N GLY A 163 -32.93 4.59 -4.41
CA GLY A 163 -33.25 5.71 -5.29
C GLY A 163 -34.59 6.37 -5.00
N LEU A 164 -35.64 5.60 -4.68
CA LEU A 164 -36.97 6.15 -4.41
C LEU A 164 -37.07 6.73 -2.99
N SER A 165 -36.81 5.93 -1.96
CA SER A 165 -37.05 6.26 -0.55
C SER A 165 -35.83 6.72 0.24
N GLY A 166 -34.60 6.48 -0.25
CA GLY A 166 -33.38 6.89 0.44
C GLY A 166 -33.19 8.41 0.45
N SER A 167 -32.70 8.95 1.56
CA SER A 167 -32.41 10.37 1.77
C SER A 167 -30.96 10.77 1.46
N LEU A 168 -30.06 9.83 1.19
CA LEU A 168 -28.63 10.10 0.94
C LEU A 168 -28.40 10.96 -0.31
N LEU A 169 -29.27 10.86 -1.31
CA LEU A 169 -29.23 11.67 -2.54
C LEU A 169 -30.47 12.57 -2.65
N SER A 170 -30.27 13.80 -3.10
CA SER A 170 -31.32 14.75 -3.46
C SER A 170 -32.10 14.30 -4.69
N TRP A 171 -33.29 14.86 -4.92
CA TRP A 171 -34.06 14.57 -6.14
C TRP A 171 -33.28 14.90 -7.44
N PRO A 172 -32.61 16.06 -7.58
CA PRO A 172 -31.69 16.30 -8.69
C PRO A 172 -30.57 15.26 -8.82
N GLY A 173 -29.94 14.86 -7.72
CA GLY A 173 -28.89 13.83 -7.70
C GLY A 173 -29.39 12.46 -8.15
N LYS A 174 -30.56 12.04 -7.65
CA LYS A 174 -31.25 10.80 -8.07
C LYS A 174 -31.52 10.79 -9.57
N ILE A 175 -32.05 11.89 -10.12
CA ILE A 175 -32.31 12.04 -11.55
C ILE A 175 -30.99 11.99 -12.34
N ARG A 176 -29.97 12.74 -11.92
CA ARG A 176 -28.65 12.76 -12.56
C ARG A 176 -27.98 11.39 -12.59
N ALA A 177 -28.08 10.62 -11.50
CA ALA A 177 -27.58 9.26 -11.38
C ALA A 177 -28.36 8.29 -12.27
N ALA A 178 -29.69 8.38 -12.28
CA ALA A 178 -30.56 7.55 -13.11
C ALA A 178 -30.32 7.78 -14.61
N ILE A 179 -30.11 9.02 -15.05
CA ILE A 179 -29.71 9.34 -16.43
C ILE A 179 -28.40 8.61 -16.76
N GLY A 180 -27.36 8.76 -15.95
CA GLY A 180 -26.07 8.09 -16.18
C GLY A 180 -26.16 6.56 -16.21
N ALA A 181 -26.96 5.98 -15.31
CA ALA A 181 -27.10 4.54 -15.17
C ALA A 181 -27.94 3.89 -16.28
N LEU A 182 -29.03 4.54 -16.70
CA LEU A 182 -30.09 3.93 -17.54
C LEU A 182 -30.23 4.55 -18.93
N VAL A 183 -29.91 5.83 -19.10
CA VAL A 183 -29.99 6.54 -20.40
C VAL A 183 -28.62 6.61 -21.05
N GLY A 184 -27.58 6.96 -20.28
CA GLY A 184 -26.20 7.02 -20.73
C GLY A 184 -25.46 8.30 -20.32
N HIS A 185 -24.26 8.44 -20.84
CA HIS A 185 -23.33 9.54 -20.56
C HIS A 185 -22.38 9.78 -21.74
N ALA A 186 -21.64 10.88 -21.71
CA ALA A 186 -20.57 11.14 -22.69
C ALA A 186 -19.47 10.04 -22.59
N PRO A 187 -18.82 9.66 -23.70
CA PRO A 187 -17.70 8.72 -23.68
C PRO A 187 -16.49 9.28 -22.91
N PRO A 188 -15.53 8.43 -22.50
CA PRO A 188 -14.27 8.89 -21.93
C PRO A 188 -13.52 9.78 -22.94
N PRO A 189 -12.78 10.83 -22.48
CA PRO A 189 -12.02 11.70 -23.37
C PRO A 189 -10.90 10.94 -24.09
N GLU A 190 -10.73 11.19 -25.38
CA GLU A 190 -9.71 10.51 -26.20
C GLU A 190 -8.29 10.81 -25.69
N GLY A 191 -7.47 9.75 -25.59
CA GLY A 191 -6.07 9.86 -25.15
C GLY A 191 -5.83 10.24 -23.69
N LYS A 192 -6.88 10.42 -22.86
CA LYS A 192 -6.77 10.80 -21.45
C LYS A 192 -7.07 9.63 -20.51
N GLU A 193 -6.17 9.37 -19.58
CA GLU A 193 -6.47 8.55 -18.40
C GLU A 193 -7.30 9.38 -17.39
N GLU A 194 -8.48 8.88 -17.02
CA GLU A 194 -9.36 9.53 -16.06
C GLU A 194 -9.10 9.07 -14.62
N THR A 195 -9.22 10.03 -13.70
CA THR A 195 -9.32 9.77 -12.27
C THR A 195 -10.68 9.14 -11.92
N ILE A 196 -10.79 8.47 -10.76
CA ILE A 196 -12.08 7.99 -10.25
C ILE A 196 -13.08 9.16 -10.12
N ARG A 197 -12.63 10.34 -9.67
CA ARG A 197 -13.43 11.58 -9.62
C ARG A 197 -14.07 11.89 -10.97
N GLU A 198 -13.26 12.07 -12.01
CA GLU A 198 -13.71 12.51 -13.33
C GLU A 198 -14.68 11.51 -13.94
N TRP A 199 -14.35 10.21 -13.84
CA TRP A 199 -15.23 9.15 -14.32
C TRP A 199 -16.59 9.17 -13.64
N VAL A 200 -16.64 9.21 -12.30
CA VAL A 200 -17.92 9.18 -11.57
C VAL A 200 -18.74 10.44 -11.80
N THR A 201 -18.13 11.63 -11.86
CA THR A 201 -18.87 12.88 -12.09
C THR A 201 -19.40 12.99 -13.53
N ARG A 202 -18.64 12.48 -14.52
CA ARG A 202 -19.09 12.31 -15.91
C ARG A 202 -20.20 11.27 -16.05
N THR A 203 -20.09 10.13 -15.38
CA THR A 203 -21.05 9.02 -15.49
C THR A 203 -22.29 9.27 -14.63
N LEU A 204 -22.14 9.33 -13.30
CA LEU A 204 -23.24 9.32 -12.32
C LEU A 204 -23.52 10.69 -11.67
N GLY A 205 -22.57 11.62 -11.73
CA GLY A 205 -22.72 12.98 -11.22
C GLY A 205 -22.10 13.25 -9.85
N GLU A 206 -22.01 14.55 -9.53
CA GLU A 206 -21.31 15.10 -8.37
C GLU A 206 -21.76 14.51 -7.03
N GLU A 207 -23.07 14.35 -6.83
CA GLU A 207 -23.64 13.94 -5.55
C GLU A 207 -23.36 12.47 -5.24
N VAL A 208 -23.37 11.60 -6.26
CA VAL A 208 -22.97 10.19 -6.14
C VAL A 208 -21.48 10.07 -5.83
N PHE A 209 -20.65 10.92 -6.44
CA PHE A 209 -19.25 10.97 -6.08
C PHE A 209 -19.06 11.32 -4.60
N LEU A 210 -19.56 12.49 -4.17
CA LEU A 210 -19.28 13.03 -2.84
C LEU A 210 -19.85 12.16 -1.71
N ARG A 211 -21.01 11.52 -1.93
CA ARG A 211 -21.74 10.80 -0.87
C ARG A 211 -21.66 9.28 -0.94
N CYS A 212 -21.17 8.70 -2.04
CA CYS A 212 -21.04 7.25 -2.18
C CYS A 212 -19.61 6.83 -2.54
N ILE A 213 -18.96 7.48 -3.51
CA ILE A 213 -17.67 6.98 -4.05
C ILE A 213 -16.44 7.56 -3.33
N ASP A 214 -16.39 8.85 -2.99
CA ASP A 214 -15.29 9.40 -2.17
C ASP A 214 -15.16 8.70 -0.80
N PRO A 215 -16.25 8.44 -0.05
CA PRO A 215 -16.19 7.66 1.20
C PRO A 215 -15.75 6.22 0.99
N PHE A 216 -16.16 5.58 -0.11
CA PHE A 216 -15.76 4.21 -0.44
C PHE A 216 -14.27 4.12 -0.81
N VAL A 217 -13.77 5.02 -1.67
CA VAL A 217 -12.36 5.03 -2.08
C VAL A 217 -11.45 5.35 -0.90
N SER A 218 -11.81 6.34 -0.10
CA SER A 218 -11.04 6.70 1.10
C SER A 218 -11.12 5.61 2.18
N GLY A 219 -12.27 4.99 2.42
CA GLY A 219 -12.41 3.91 3.41
C GLY A 219 -11.80 2.56 3.02
N VAL A 220 -11.74 2.21 1.73
CA VAL A 220 -11.27 0.89 1.26
C VAL A 220 -9.82 0.92 0.76
N TYR A 221 -9.40 1.99 0.10
CA TYR A 221 -8.05 2.11 -0.48
C TYR A 221 -7.14 3.07 0.31
N ALA A 222 -7.66 3.70 1.37
CA ALA A 222 -7.05 4.86 2.04
C ALA A 222 -6.64 5.96 1.04
N GLY A 223 -7.32 6.04 -0.10
CA GLY A 223 -6.82 6.70 -1.29
C GLY A 223 -7.44 8.06 -1.57
N ASP A 224 -6.85 8.75 -2.54
CA ASP A 224 -7.41 9.99 -3.08
C ASP A 224 -8.03 9.73 -4.46
N PRO A 225 -9.37 9.75 -4.62
CA PRO A 225 -10.02 9.58 -5.92
C PRO A 225 -9.72 10.71 -6.93
N MET A 226 -9.08 11.80 -6.50
CA MET A 226 -8.55 12.85 -7.38
C MET A 226 -7.23 12.48 -8.05
N THR A 227 -6.55 11.42 -7.59
CA THR A 227 -5.28 10.93 -8.17
C THR A 227 -5.35 9.48 -8.62
N LEU A 228 -6.19 8.65 -7.98
CA LEU A 228 -6.41 7.24 -8.36
C LEU A 228 -6.95 7.11 -9.79
N SER A 229 -6.26 6.31 -10.62
CA SER A 229 -6.65 5.98 -11.97
C SER A 229 -7.88 5.07 -11.97
N MET A 230 -8.92 5.44 -12.71
CA MET A 230 -10.12 4.63 -12.84
C MET A 230 -9.84 3.28 -13.54
N SER A 231 -8.96 3.29 -14.54
CA SER A 231 -8.64 2.10 -15.35
C SER A 231 -7.78 1.10 -14.57
N ALA A 232 -6.90 1.56 -13.68
CA ALA A 232 -6.04 0.73 -12.85
C ALA A 232 -6.74 0.32 -11.54
N ALA A 233 -7.16 1.28 -10.70
CA ALA A 233 -7.68 1.01 -9.35
C ALA A 233 -9.05 0.31 -9.36
N LEU A 234 -9.92 0.68 -10.30
CA LEU A 234 -11.28 0.16 -10.45
C LEU A 234 -11.49 -0.52 -11.82
N SER A 235 -10.46 -1.23 -12.30
CA SER A 235 -10.42 -1.90 -13.61
C SER A 235 -11.66 -2.75 -13.94
N LYS A 236 -12.19 -3.47 -12.94
CA LYS A 236 -13.42 -4.28 -13.03
C LYS A 236 -14.66 -3.42 -13.39
N ILE A 237 -14.73 -2.18 -12.92
CA ILE A 237 -15.80 -1.19 -13.21
C ILE A 237 -15.49 -0.42 -14.49
N ALA A 238 -14.25 0.02 -14.72
CA ALA A 238 -13.86 0.69 -15.97
C ALA A 238 -14.14 -0.18 -17.21
N ARG A 239 -14.09 -1.52 -17.06
CA ARG A 239 -14.48 -2.46 -18.13
C ARG A 239 -15.99 -2.47 -18.40
N ILE A 240 -16.86 -2.16 -17.42
CA ILE A 240 -18.32 -2.08 -17.60
C ILE A 240 -18.69 -0.99 -18.61
N GLU A 241 -18.04 0.17 -18.54
CA GLU A 241 -18.23 1.24 -19.53
C GLU A 241 -17.88 0.77 -20.95
N ARG A 242 -16.76 0.04 -21.11
CA ARG A 242 -16.37 -0.53 -22.42
C ARG A 242 -17.40 -1.52 -22.96
N TYR A 243 -17.97 -2.40 -22.12
CA TYR A 243 -19.10 -3.25 -22.53
C TYR A 243 -20.34 -2.43 -22.90
N SER A 244 -20.59 -1.32 -22.20
CA SER A 244 -21.78 -0.48 -22.45
C SER A 244 -21.77 0.09 -23.86
N TYR A 245 -20.64 0.67 -24.30
CA TYR A 245 -20.48 1.18 -25.68
C TYR A 245 -20.31 0.07 -26.73
N GLY A 246 -19.92 -1.15 -26.34
CA GLY A 246 -19.86 -2.31 -27.23
C GLY A 246 -21.21 -2.92 -27.59
N ILE A 247 -22.31 -2.50 -26.97
CA ILE A 247 -23.67 -2.97 -27.25
C ILE A 247 -24.31 -2.04 -28.30
N GLU A 248 -24.63 -2.59 -29.48
CA GLU A 248 -25.07 -1.82 -30.67
C GLU A 248 -26.23 -0.84 -30.41
N TRP A 249 -27.18 -1.23 -29.56
CA TRP A 249 -28.36 -0.41 -29.22
C TRP A 249 -28.13 0.54 -28.02
N ASN A 250 -27.04 0.40 -27.28
CA ASN A 250 -26.70 1.22 -26.10
C ASN A 250 -25.64 2.29 -26.45
N LYS A 251 -25.83 3.01 -27.56
CA LYS A 251 -24.83 3.98 -28.07
C LYS A 251 -24.52 5.14 -27.13
N LEU A 252 -25.36 5.37 -26.13
CA LEU A 252 -25.16 6.35 -25.06
C LEU A 252 -24.37 5.80 -23.86
N GLY A 253 -24.04 4.51 -23.83
CA GLY A 253 -23.11 3.93 -22.85
C GLY A 253 -23.70 3.66 -21.47
N ALA A 254 -25.02 3.57 -21.31
CA ALA A 254 -25.66 3.37 -19.99
C ALA A 254 -25.10 2.14 -19.26
N ILE A 255 -24.47 2.38 -18.11
CA ILE A 255 -23.65 1.38 -17.39
C ILE A 255 -24.45 0.18 -16.87
N PHE A 256 -25.76 0.32 -16.68
CA PHE A 256 -26.65 -0.77 -16.29
C PHE A 256 -26.59 -1.93 -17.30
N TYR A 257 -26.60 -1.61 -18.60
CA TYR A 257 -26.60 -2.63 -19.65
C TYR A 257 -25.22 -3.26 -19.85
N GLY A 258 -24.12 -2.50 -19.71
CA GLY A 258 -22.77 -3.08 -19.68
C GLY A 258 -22.55 -4.00 -18.48
N GLY A 259 -23.13 -3.66 -17.32
CA GLY A 259 -23.10 -4.49 -16.12
C GLY A 259 -23.81 -5.83 -16.34
N LEU A 260 -24.98 -5.80 -16.97
CA LEU A 260 -25.73 -7.00 -17.35
C LEU A 260 -24.96 -7.85 -18.37
N ALA A 261 -24.37 -7.23 -19.40
CA ALA A 261 -23.57 -7.94 -20.41
C ALA A 261 -22.37 -8.68 -19.78
N ARG A 262 -21.61 -8.04 -18.88
CA ARG A 262 -20.49 -8.70 -18.18
C ARG A 262 -20.94 -9.85 -17.28
N GLN A 263 -22.15 -9.81 -16.72
CA GLN A 263 -22.68 -10.91 -15.91
C GLN A 263 -23.05 -12.15 -16.74
N VAL A 264 -23.54 -11.96 -17.98
CA VAL A 264 -23.77 -13.07 -18.93
C VAL A 264 -22.45 -13.77 -19.28
N GLU A 265 -21.36 -13.01 -19.43
CA GLU A 265 -20.02 -13.53 -19.66
C GLU A 265 -19.49 -14.31 -18.44
N LEU A 266 -19.49 -13.70 -17.24
CA LEU A 266 -19.08 -14.35 -15.98
C LEU A 266 -19.87 -15.62 -15.65
N THR A 267 -21.11 -15.73 -16.11
CA THR A 267 -21.94 -16.92 -15.91
C THR A 267 -21.50 -18.08 -16.80
N LYS A 268 -20.91 -17.81 -17.97
CA LYS A 268 -20.32 -18.83 -18.85
C LYS A 268 -18.96 -19.33 -18.35
N GLU A 269 -18.24 -18.48 -17.60
CA GLU A 269 -16.89 -18.77 -17.07
C GLU A 269 -16.89 -19.67 -15.80
N ARG A 270 -18.03 -19.90 -15.13
CA ARG A 270 -18.07 -20.56 -13.81
C ARG A 270 -18.44 -22.06 -13.83
N LYS A 271 -17.51 -22.90 -13.38
CA LYS A 271 -17.73 -24.29 -12.91
C LYS A 271 -17.14 -24.51 -11.51
N ALA A 272 -17.84 -24.07 -10.46
CA ALA A 272 -17.73 -24.59 -9.09
C ALA A 272 -18.75 -23.88 -8.18
N SER A 273 -19.38 -24.64 -7.28
CA SER A 273 -20.03 -24.09 -6.08
C SER A 273 -19.09 -24.32 -4.89
N PRO A 274 -18.88 -23.34 -4.00
CA PRO A 274 -18.18 -23.60 -2.74
C PRO A 274 -19.02 -24.52 -1.83
N PRO A 275 -18.39 -25.24 -0.89
CA PRO A 275 -19.09 -26.08 0.09
C PRO A 275 -19.91 -25.26 1.10
N ASP A 276 -20.83 -25.94 1.78
CA ASP A 276 -21.67 -25.36 2.85
C ASP A 276 -20.88 -25.11 4.15
N PRO A 277 -21.31 -24.12 4.97
CA PRO A 277 -20.50 -23.58 6.07
C PRO A 277 -20.42 -24.50 7.29
N ALA A 278 -19.25 -24.49 7.93
CA ALA A 278 -19.08 -24.94 9.32
C ALA A 278 -19.35 -23.78 10.29
N LYS A 279 -19.72 -24.12 11.53
CA LYS A 279 -19.67 -23.19 12.67
C LYS A 279 -18.52 -23.60 13.59
N ALA A 280 -17.43 -22.83 13.54
CA ALA A 280 -16.30 -22.90 14.47
C ALA A 280 -15.82 -21.46 14.75
N GLY A 281 -14.87 -21.29 15.68
CA GLY A 281 -14.36 -19.97 16.07
C GLY A 281 -13.67 -19.23 14.93
N ASP A 282 -13.45 -17.93 15.13
CA ASP A 282 -12.76 -17.04 14.19
C ASP A 282 -11.32 -16.80 14.69
N PRO A 283 -10.32 -17.60 14.25
CA PRO A 283 -8.91 -17.44 14.65
C PRO A 283 -8.22 -16.24 13.98
N GLY A 284 -8.95 -15.41 13.22
CA GLY A 284 -8.40 -14.29 12.46
C GLY A 284 -7.69 -14.69 11.17
N LEU A 285 -7.31 -13.68 10.38
CA LEU A 285 -6.75 -13.88 9.04
C LEU A 285 -5.31 -14.45 9.03
N SER A 286 -4.54 -14.34 10.12
CA SER A 286 -3.17 -14.91 10.23
C SER A 286 -3.13 -16.44 10.16
N THR A 287 -4.28 -17.10 10.32
CA THR A 287 -4.46 -18.55 10.13
C THR A 287 -3.87 -19.08 8.81
N LEU A 288 -4.14 -18.40 7.68
CA LEU A 288 -3.66 -18.85 6.37
C LEU A 288 -2.12 -18.81 6.25
N PRO A 289 -1.42 -17.68 6.48
CA PRO A 289 0.04 -17.65 6.40
C PRO A 289 0.73 -18.54 7.45
N HIS A 290 0.14 -18.73 8.63
CA HIS A 290 0.64 -19.69 9.63
C HIS A 290 0.56 -21.14 9.14
N ALA A 291 -0.59 -21.56 8.60
CA ALA A 291 -0.75 -22.92 8.06
C ALA A 291 0.24 -23.18 6.90
N ILE A 292 0.47 -22.19 6.03
CA ILE A 292 1.47 -22.28 4.96
C ILE A 292 2.89 -22.42 5.52
N ALA A 293 3.27 -21.62 6.52
CA ALA A 293 4.61 -21.72 7.13
C ALA A 293 4.84 -23.11 7.76
N ALA A 294 3.80 -23.68 8.38
CA ALA A 294 3.84 -25.04 8.92
C ALA A 294 3.99 -26.12 7.82
N GLU A 295 3.27 -26.03 6.69
CA GLU A 295 3.44 -26.96 5.55
C GLU A 295 4.85 -26.85 4.95
N LEU A 296 5.42 -25.64 4.87
CA LEU A 296 6.79 -25.39 4.41
C LEU A 296 7.87 -25.80 5.43
N GLY A 297 7.50 -26.37 6.59
CA GLY A 297 8.43 -26.81 7.63
C GLY A 297 9.16 -25.67 8.35
N GLN A 298 8.68 -24.44 8.26
CA GLN A 298 9.21 -23.31 9.04
C GLN A 298 8.61 -23.34 10.45
N PRO A 299 9.42 -23.27 11.53
CA PRO A 299 8.88 -23.19 12.88
C PRO A 299 8.09 -21.89 13.09
N HIS A 300 6.96 -21.96 13.77
CA HIS A 300 6.19 -20.78 14.18
C HIS A 300 7.08 -19.75 14.88
N GLY A 301 7.12 -18.51 14.35
CA GLY A 301 7.86 -17.40 14.95
C GLY A 301 9.38 -17.56 15.00
N ALA A 302 9.97 -18.49 14.24
CA ALA A 302 11.41 -18.52 14.08
C ALA A 302 11.83 -17.43 13.08
N PRO A 303 12.63 -16.41 13.50
CA PRO A 303 13.23 -15.50 12.53
C PRO A 303 14.13 -16.30 11.58
N PRO A 304 14.22 -15.93 10.29
CA PRO A 304 15.09 -16.62 9.36
C PRO A 304 16.53 -16.62 9.86
N ASP A 305 17.16 -17.80 9.82
CA ASP A 305 18.49 -18.12 10.36
C ASP A 305 19.51 -17.00 10.04
N PRO A 306 20.01 -16.24 11.05
CA PRO A 306 20.76 -15.00 10.83
C PRO A 306 22.17 -15.19 10.28
N ALA A 307 22.58 -16.42 9.97
CA ALA A 307 23.76 -16.67 9.15
C ALA A 307 23.53 -16.14 7.72
N SER A 308 24.37 -15.21 7.29
CA SER A 308 24.38 -14.60 5.94
C SER A 308 24.81 -15.61 4.88
N ARG A 309 23.91 -16.54 4.56
CA ARG A 309 24.13 -17.61 3.59
C ARG A 309 24.06 -17.11 2.16
N ALA A 310 25.07 -17.43 1.36
CA ALA A 310 24.96 -17.25 -0.09
C ALA A 310 24.08 -18.38 -0.66
N VAL A 311 22.86 -18.03 -1.06
CA VAL A 311 21.92 -18.97 -1.68
C VAL A 311 22.01 -18.84 -3.21
N ARG A 312 22.11 -19.97 -3.91
CA ARG A 312 21.99 -20.02 -5.36
C ARG A 312 20.65 -20.63 -5.75
N ALA A 313 19.85 -19.90 -6.51
CA ALA A 313 18.59 -20.37 -7.06
C ALA A 313 18.63 -20.45 -8.59
N ARG A 314 17.69 -21.17 -9.19
CA ARG A 314 17.39 -21.07 -10.63
C ARG A 314 16.52 -19.84 -10.91
N THR A 315 15.59 -19.55 -10.00
CA THR A 315 14.66 -18.43 -10.10
C THR A 315 14.57 -17.61 -8.81
N VAL A 316 14.18 -16.36 -8.95
CA VAL A 316 13.87 -15.46 -7.84
C VAL A 316 12.55 -14.74 -8.12
N VAL A 317 11.61 -14.82 -7.19
CA VAL A 317 10.37 -14.02 -7.23
C VAL A 317 10.35 -13.10 -6.01
N SER A 318 10.47 -11.80 -6.24
CA SER A 318 10.16 -10.82 -5.20
C SER A 318 8.64 -10.62 -5.11
N THR A 319 8.12 -10.59 -3.89
CA THR A 319 6.76 -10.11 -3.58
C THR A 319 6.76 -8.86 -2.67
N LEU A 320 7.96 -8.30 -2.44
CA LEU A 320 8.18 -7.10 -1.63
C LEU A 320 7.40 -5.89 -2.16
N PRO A 321 6.92 -4.98 -1.29
CA PRO A 321 6.32 -3.73 -1.75
C PRO A 321 7.35 -2.86 -2.45
N ALA A 322 6.92 -2.10 -3.46
CA ALA A 322 7.81 -1.33 -4.33
C ALA A 322 8.81 -0.43 -3.57
N HIS A 323 8.39 0.21 -2.46
CA HIS A 323 9.29 1.07 -1.68
C HIS A 323 10.49 0.31 -1.07
N ALA A 324 10.33 -0.98 -0.75
CA ALA A 324 11.40 -1.84 -0.23
C ALA A 324 12.38 -2.34 -1.31
N LEU A 325 12.04 -2.15 -2.59
CA LEU A 325 12.89 -2.50 -3.72
C LEU A 325 13.85 -1.37 -4.15
N ARG A 326 13.71 -0.16 -3.59
CA ARG A 326 14.56 1.00 -3.91
C ARG A 326 16.05 0.68 -3.69
N GLY A 327 16.89 1.02 -4.65
CA GLY A 327 18.33 0.72 -4.62
C GLY A 327 18.66 -0.70 -5.06
N VAL A 328 17.88 -1.71 -4.64
CA VAL A 328 18.07 -3.11 -5.07
C VAL A 328 17.65 -3.29 -6.53
N ILE A 329 16.47 -2.77 -6.90
CA ILE A 329 15.94 -2.91 -8.27
C ILE A 329 16.78 -2.13 -9.29
N ASP A 330 17.39 -1.02 -8.87
CA ASP A 330 18.30 -0.21 -9.69
C ASP A 330 19.58 -0.96 -10.09
N GLU A 331 20.03 -1.92 -9.26
CA GLU A 331 21.21 -2.75 -9.52
C GLU A 331 20.88 -4.07 -10.23
N VAL A 332 19.79 -4.73 -9.82
CA VAL A 332 19.43 -6.08 -10.30
C VAL A 332 18.56 -6.04 -11.56
N LEU A 333 17.69 -5.03 -11.70
CA LEU A 333 16.70 -4.92 -12.79
C LEU A 333 16.54 -3.45 -13.23
N PRO A 334 17.58 -2.78 -13.76
CA PRO A 334 17.63 -1.32 -13.94
C PRO A 334 16.51 -0.75 -14.83
N GLY A 335 15.95 -1.53 -15.76
CA GLY A 335 14.79 -1.12 -16.56
C GLY A 335 13.51 -0.91 -15.73
N ALA A 336 13.43 -1.53 -14.55
CA ALA A 336 12.32 -1.44 -13.60
C ALA A 336 12.48 -0.34 -12.53
N ALA A 337 13.61 0.39 -12.51
CA ALA A 337 13.82 1.56 -11.65
C ALA A 337 12.67 2.62 -11.68
N PRO A 338 11.91 2.81 -12.78
CA PRO A 338 10.72 3.66 -12.75
C PRO A 338 9.71 3.33 -11.65
N LEU A 339 9.58 2.06 -11.25
CA LEU A 339 8.66 1.58 -10.21
C LEU A 339 8.84 2.31 -8.86
N THR A 340 10.08 2.71 -8.55
CA THR A 340 10.47 3.38 -7.30
C THR A 340 10.86 4.83 -7.51
N GLU A 341 11.43 5.17 -8.69
CA GLU A 341 12.08 6.45 -8.92
C GLU A 341 11.36 7.42 -9.88
N ALA A 342 10.43 6.97 -10.72
CA ALA A 342 9.85 7.83 -11.76
C ALA A 342 8.95 8.93 -11.17
N LEU A 343 9.23 10.19 -11.54
CA LEU A 343 8.36 11.32 -11.22
C LEU A 343 7.15 11.35 -12.16
N ARG A 344 5.95 11.23 -11.58
CA ARG A 344 4.65 11.36 -12.24
C ARG A 344 4.17 12.80 -12.05
N GLU A 345 4.74 13.71 -12.85
CA GLU A 345 4.62 15.17 -12.69
C GLU A 345 3.18 15.66 -12.52
N GLY A 346 2.24 15.15 -13.31
CA GLY A 346 0.83 15.56 -13.29
C GLY A 346 0.08 15.31 -11.98
N ILE A 347 0.66 14.52 -11.06
CA ILE A 347 0.13 14.27 -9.70
C ILE A 347 1.19 14.50 -8.60
N GLY A 348 2.40 14.94 -8.94
CA GLY A 348 3.48 15.19 -7.96
C GLY A 348 3.98 13.94 -7.21
N ARG A 349 3.83 12.74 -7.78
CA ARG A 349 4.18 11.47 -7.12
C ARG A 349 5.45 10.85 -7.66
N LYS A 350 6.19 10.10 -6.82
CA LYS A 350 7.40 9.36 -7.22
C LYS A 350 7.17 7.86 -7.07
N GLY A 351 7.38 7.10 -8.15
CA GLY A 351 7.13 5.65 -8.21
C GLY A 351 5.70 5.29 -7.79
N ILE A 352 5.54 4.07 -7.24
CA ILE A 352 4.33 3.66 -6.51
C ILE A 352 4.30 4.34 -5.13
N TYR A 353 3.26 5.14 -4.89
CA TYR A 353 3.04 5.79 -3.60
C TYR A 353 2.27 4.88 -2.63
N TYR A 354 2.56 5.02 -1.34
CA TYR A 354 1.87 4.34 -0.23
C TYR A 354 1.60 5.40 0.84
N PRO A 355 0.35 5.63 1.28
CA PRO A 355 0.06 6.56 2.34
C PRO A 355 0.22 5.89 3.71
N PRO A 356 0.50 6.69 4.76
CA PRO A 356 0.39 6.23 6.13
C PRO A 356 -1.08 6.05 6.53
N VAL A 357 -1.39 4.96 7.21
CA VAL A 357 -2.74 4.63 7.72
C VAL A 357 -2.59 3.99 9.09
N ALA A 358 -3.32 4.47 10.09
CA ALA A 358 -3.42 3.79 11.37
C ALA A 358 -4.71 2.96 11.45
N ALA A 359 -4.57 1.73 11.92
CA ALA A 359 -5.64 0.82 12.30
C ALA A 359 -5.80 0.88 13.83
N VAL A 360 -6.97 1.29 14.31
CA VAL A 360 -7.23 1.48 15.74
C VAL A 360 -8.45 0.68 16.16
N THR A 361 -8.20 -0.35 16.96
CA THR A 361 -9.21 -1.27 17.47
C THR A 361 -9.63 -0.84 18.86
N VAL A 362 -10.93 -0.56 19.02
CA VAL A 362 -11.56 -0.15 20.27
C VAL A 362 -12.84 -0.94 20.50
N ALA A 363 -13.18 -1.20 21.76
CA ALA A 363 -14.43 -1.82 22.15
C ALA A 363 -15.22 -0.92 23.12
N TYR A 364 -16.50 -0.70 22.80
CA TYR A 364 -17.44 0.00 23.67
C TYR A 364 -18.43 -1.00 24.25
N PRO A 365 -18.85 -0.86 25.52
CA PRO A 365 -19.92 -1.69 26.05
C PRO A 365 -21.23 -1.40 25.32
N LYS A 366 -22.01 -2.43 25.00
CA LYS A 366 -23.34 -2.31 24.36
C LYS A 366 -24.30 -1.43 25.15
N SER A 367 -24.10 -1.34 26.48
CA SER A 367 -24.86 -0.47 27.37
C SER A 367 -24.65 1.03 27.12
N ALA A 368 -23.59 1.43 26.43
CA ALA A 368 -23.43 2.80 25.94
C ALA A 368 -24.54 3.11 24.92
N PHE A 369 -24.53 2.40 23.79
CA PHE A 369 -25.42 2.56 22.64
C PHE A 369 -26.90 2.65 23.03
N ARG A 370 -27.66 3.54 22.37
CA ARG A 370 -29.12 3.56 22.54
C ARG A 370 -29.75 2.33 21.89
N ASP A 371 -30.77 1.80 22.56
CA ASP A 371 -31.62 0.73 22.05
C ASP A 371 -32.69 1.33 21.13
N VAL A 372 -32.27 1.70 19.92
CA VAL A 372 -33.11 2.34 18.89
C VAL A 372 -33.03 1.53 17.61
N GLU A 373 -34.19 1.12 17.11
CA GLU A 373 -34.36 0.50 15.80
C GLU A 373 -33.98 1.47 14.68
N LEU A 374 -33.26 0.97 13.68
CA LEU A 374 -32.89 1.76 12.50
C LEU A 374 -34.00 1.70 11.44
N ASP A 375 -34.28 2.84 10.79
CA ASP A 375 -35.39 3.04 9.82
C ASP A 375 -35.42 2.01 8.65
N ASN A 376 -34.33 1.29 8.43
CA ASN A 376 -34.18 0.28 7.39
C ASN A 376 -34.45 -1.17 7.85
N GLY A 377 -34.71 -1.41 9.14
CA GLY A 377 -35.20 -2.69 9.66
C GLY A 377 -34.13 -3.79 9.77
N PHE A 378 -32.88 -3.43 10.04
CA PHE A 378 -31.80 -4.40 10.33
C PHE A 378 -31.64 -4.72 11.82
N GLY A 379 -32.39 -4.04 12.70
CA GLY A 379 -32.37 -4.26 14.15
C GLY A 379 -31.92 -3.00 14.93
N PRO A 380 -31.75 -3.14 16.26
CA PRO A 380 -31.36 -2.04 17.12
C PRO A 380 -29.87 -1.71 16.97
N LEU A 381 -29.51 -0.42 16.91
CA LEU A 381 -28.10 -0.02 16.83
C LEU A 381 -27.28 -0.42 18.09
N ARG A 382 -27.92 -0.81 19.19
CA ARG A 382 -27.23 -1.42 20.33
C ARG A 382 -26.31 -2.58 19.90
N ASP A 383 -26.72 -3.32 18.87
CA ASP A 383 -26.00 -4.47 18.31
C ASP A 383 -25.31 -4.16 16.96
N LEU A 384 -25.28 -2.87 16.54
CA LEU A 384 -24.66 -2.34 15.31
C LEU A 384 -24.89 -3.19 14.05
N PRO A 385 -26.14 -3.34 13.57
CA PRO A 385 -26.47 -4.33 12.54
C PRO A 385 -26.05 -3.83 11.14
N GLY A 386 -24.80 -4.08 10.78
CA GLY A 386 -24.20 -3.59 9.55
C GLY A 386 -22.75 -4.03 9.39
N PHE A 387 -22.19 -3.76 8.21
CA PHE A 387 -20.78 -4.02 7.93
C PHE A 387 -19.85 -3.01 8.62
N GLY A 388 -20.32 -1.77 8.75
CA GLY A 388 -19.52 -0.64 9.16
C GLY A 388 -20.03 0.66 8.54
N SER A 389 -19.42 1.77 8.93
CA SER A 389 -19.72 3.13 8.45
C SER A 389 -18.52 3.76 7.76
N LEU A 390 -18.75 4.33 6.59
CA LEU A 390 -17.79 5.16 5.85
C LEU A 390 -18.05 6.64 6.14
N ASN A 391 -16.98 7.43 6.26
CA ASN A 391 -17.05 8.84 6.63
C ASN A 391 -16.60 9.72 5.44
N PRO A 392 -17.53 10.42 4.75
CA PRO A 392 -17.15 11.42 3.75
C PRO A 392 -16.30 12.51 4.41
N ARG A 393 -15.21 12.90 3.75
CA ARG A 393 -14.34 14.00 4.23
C ARG A 393 -15.10 15.33 4.40
N SER A 394 -16.23 15.51 3.70
CA SER A 394 -17.12 16.67 3.86
C SER A 394 -17.86 16.75 5.20
N GLU A 395 -17.95 15.65 5.97
CA GLU A 395 -18.60 15.63 7.28
C GLU A 395 -17.68 16.09 8.43
N GLY A 396 -16.41 16.42 8.13
CA GLY A 396 -15.43 16.91 9.12
C GLY A 396 -14.79 15.83 10.00
N VAL A 397 -15.25 14.58 9.90
CA VAL A 397 -14.70 13.44 10.67
C VAL A 397 -13.33 13.02 10.11
N ARG A 398 -12.33 12.88 10.99
CA ARG A 398 -10.95 12.54 10.58
C ARG A 398 -10.74 11.06 10.25
N THR A 399 -11.48 10.15 10.89
CA THR A 399 -11.44 8.72 10.56
C THR A 399 -12.05 8.47 9.19
N LEU A 400 -11.44 7.56 8.41
CA LEU A 400 -11.88 7.15 7.07
C LEU A 400 -13.19 6.33 7.13
N GLY A 401 -13.28 5.47 8.15
CA GLY A 401 -14.43 4.63 8.42
C GLY A 401 -14.18 3.69 9.58
N THR A 402 -15.24 2.98 9.97
CA THR A 402 -15.28 2.06 11.11
C THR A 402 -15.95 0.76 10.69
N LEU A 403 -15.25 -0.36 10.81
CA LEU A 403 -15.81 -1.70 10.67
C LEU A 403 -16.47 -2.11 11.98
N TRP A 404 -17.65 -2.73 11.89
CA TRP A 404 -18.39 -3.22 13.05
C TRP A 404 -18.09 -4.71 13.24
N SER A 405 -16.84 -5.00 13.63
CA SER A 405 -16.25 -6.33 13.59
C SER A 405 -17.06 -7.38 14.37
N SER A 406 -17.63 -7.03 15.52
CA SER A 406 -18.48 -7.93 16.31
C SER A 406 -19.87 -8.18 15.72
N SER A 407 -20.36 -7.31 14.82
CA SER A 407 -21.59 -7.57 14.05
C SER A 407 -21.32 -8.41 12.80
N LEU A 408 -20.13 -8.27 12.19
CA LEU A 408 -19.75 -9.07 11.03
C LEU A 408 -19.35 -10.50 11.40
N PHE A 409 -18.63 -10.65 12.51
CA PHE A 409 -18.06 -11.89 12.98
C PHE A 409 -18.42 -12.13 14.45
N PRO A 410 -19.58 -12.77 14.71
CA PRO A 410 -19.99 -13.09 16.08
C PRO A 410 -18.96 -13.97 16.78
N GLY A 411 -18.55 -13.59 17.99
CA GLY A 411 -17.54 -14.29 18.78
C GLY A 411 -16.17 -13.61 18.84
N ARG A 412 -15.93 -12.53 18.06
CA ARG A 412 -14.69 -11.73 18.15
C ARG A 412 -14.55 -10.86 19.40
N CYS A 413 -15.53 -10.82 20.29
CA CYS A 413 -15.44 -10.12 21.58
C CYS A 413 -16.45 -10.70 22.59
N PRO A 414 -16.30 -10.39 23.89
CA PRO A 414 -17.33 -10.68 24.89
C PRO A 414 -18.70 -10.07 24.50
N PRO A 415 -19.83 -10.75 24.78
CA PRO A 415 -21.14 -10.44 24.23
C PRO A 415 -21.72 -9.08 24.66
N GLU A 416 -21.21 -8.52 25.75
CA GLU A 416 -21.55 -7.19 26.29
C GLU A 416 -20.81 -6.03 25.62
N TYR A 417 -19.88 -6.30 24.70
CA TYR A 417 -19.15 -5.30 23.93
C TYR A 417 -19.56 -5.26 22.45
N ASN A 418 -19.32 -4.11 21.82
CA ASN A 418 -19.20 -3.95 20.39
C ASN A 418 -17.73 -3.68 20.05
N LEU A 419 -17.13 -4.51 19.19
CA LEU A 419 -15.75 -4.35 18.71
C LEU A 419 -15.73 -3.56 17.41
N LEU A 420 -14.95 -2.48 17.39
CA LEU A 420 -14.82 -1.54 16.28
C LEU A 420 -13.37 -1.44 15.82
N LEU A 421 -13.14 -1.67 14.53
CA LEU A 421 -11.86 -1.41 13.88
C LEU A 421 -11.98 -0.15 13.02
N ASN A 422 -11.19 0.87 13.37
CA ASN A 422 -11.22 2.18 12.72
C ASN A 422 -9.96 2.38 11.88
N TYR A 423 -10.12 3.01 10.73
CA TYR A 423 -8.98 3.46 9.93
C TYR A 423 -8.91 4.99 9.92
N ILE A 424 -7.72 5.56 10.10
CA ILE A 424 -7.43 6.99 10.09
C ILE A 424 -6.16 7.27 9.28
N GLY A 425 -6.05 8.46 8.67
CA GLY A 425 -4.96 8.78 7.74
C GLY A 425 -5.31 8.65 6.26
N GLY A 426 -4.42 8.03 5.49
CA GLY A 426 -4.56 7.84 4.05
C GLY A 426 -4.00 9.01 3.21
N SER A 427 -4.12 8.91 1.89
CA SER A 427 -3.54 9.84 0.90
C SER A 427 -3.93 11.31 1.07
N ARG A 428 -5.03 11.58 1.80
CA ARG A 428 -5.57 12.93 2.09
C ARG A 428 -5.33 13.40 3.54
N ASP A 429 -4.65 12.61 4.36
CA ASP A 429 -4.25 12.89 5.75
C ASP A 429 -2.89 12.22 6.03
N ALA A 430 -1.91 12.47 5.15
CA ALA A 430 -0.56 11.94 5.27
C ALA A 430 0.20 12.41 6.55
N PRO A 431 -0.05 13.61 7.12
CA PRO A 431 0.52 14.01 8.41
C PRO A 431 0.15 13.11 9.60
N ILE A 432 -0.79 12.16 9.46
CA ILE A 432 -1.03 11.13 10.48
C ILE A 432 0.25 10.36 10.89
N ALA A 433 1.26 10.30 9.99
CA ALA A 433 2.55 9.68 10.29
C ALA A 433 3.32 10.37 11.43
N GLU A 434 3.00 11.64 11.71
CA GLU A 434 3.61 12.43 12.78
C GLU A 434 3.02 12.08 14.16
N LEU A 435 1.86 11.39 14.22
CA LEU A 435 1.19 10.97 15.45
C LEU A 435 1.65 9.57 15.95
N SER A 436 2.85 9.15 15.56
CA SER A 436 3.41 7.85 15.93
C SER A 436 4.54 7.99 16.94
N GLU A 437 4.67 7.01 17.83
CA GLU A 437 5.89 6.76 18.61
C GLU A 437 7.11 6.57 17.71
N GLU A 438 6.90 6.09 16.48
CA GLU A 438 7.92 5.87 15.46
C GLU A 438 8.10 7.07 14.50
N ALA A 439 7.84 8.30 14.95
CA ALA A 439 8.46 9.46 14.30
C ALA A 439 9.99 9.25 14.29
N PRO A 440 10.71 9.53 13.18
CA PRO A 440 12.02 8.91 12.92
C PRO A 440 13.07 9.26 13.98
N HIS A 441 13.30 8.32 14.90
CA HIS A 441 14.45 8.32 15.78
C HIS A 441 15.72 8.21 14.94
N THR A 442 16.36 9.36 14.70
CA THR A 442 17.77 9.38 14.32
C THR A 442 18.56 8.82 15.51
N PRO A 443 19.35 7.75 15.37
CA PRO A 443 20.08 7.19 16.49
C PRO A 443 21.10 8.21 17.02
N LEU A 444 20.83 8.74 18.22
CA LEU A 444 21.73 9.64 18.92
C LEU A 444 22.76 8.85 19.73
N HIS A 445 23.92 9.48 19.87
CA HIS A 445 25.17 8.96 20.42
C HIS A 445 25.00 8.23 21.78
N PRO A 446 25.71 7.12 22.05
CA PRO A 446 25.44 6.17 23.14
C PRO A 446 25.88 6.65 24.54
N GLN A 447 25.49 7.87 24.96
CA GLN A 447 25.95 8.48 26.21
C GLN A 447 24.83 9.05 27.10
N TYR A 448 23.56 8.79 26.77
CA TYR A 448 22.39 9.16 27.59
C TYR A 448 21.52 7.91 27.85
N PRO A 449 21.24 7.55 29.11
CA PRO A 449 20.26 6.52 29.44
C PRO A 449 18.82 7.08 29.33
N ASP A 450 17.88 6.25 28.88
CA ASP A 450 16.49 6.66 28.62
C ASP A 450 15.75 7.13 29.88
N PRO A 451 15.04 8.27 29.82
CA PRO A 451 13.79 8.47 30.51
C PRO A 451 12.63 7.88 29.68
N LEU A 452 11.83 7.00 30.30
CA LEU A 452 10.65 6.37 29.68
C LEU A 452 9.68 7.40 29.05
N PRO A 453 9.30 7.27 27.76
CA PRO A 453 8.21 8.04 27.18
C PRO A 453 6.84 7.39 27.45
N PRO A 454 5.79 8.17 27.80
CA PRO A 454 4.40 7.81 27.54
C PRO A 454 4.03 8.11 26.06
N PRO A 455 3.00 7.47 25.48
CA PRO A 455 3.03 7.09 24.07
C PRO A 455 2.05 7.87 23.15
N PRO A 456 2.51 8.43 22.01
CA PRO A 456 1.66 8.97 20.93
C PRO A 456 0.44 8.15 20.47
N ALA A 457 0.36 6.84 20.74
CA ALA A 457 -0.88 6.06 20.57
C ALA A 457 -2.12 6.73 21.22
N GLU A 458 -1.95 7.49 22.31
CA GLU A 458 -3.05 8.20 22.99
C GLU A 458 -3.76 9.23 22.08
N GLU A 459 -3.03 9.95 21.21
CA GLU A 459 -3.65 10.95 20.31
C GLU A 459 -4.45 10.27 19.18
N LEU A 460 -3.92 9.16 18.62
CA LEU A 460 -4.64 8.36 17.63
C LEU A 460 -5.93 7.76 18.22
N VAL A 461 -5.87 7.26 19.46
CA VAL A 461 -7.04 6.76 20.20
C VAL A 461 -8.04 7.89 20.46
N ALA A 462 -7.59 9.09 20.87
CA ALA A 462 -8.46 10.22 21.15
C ALA A 462 -9.19 10.71 19.88
N GLU A 463 -8.51 10.79 18.73
CA GLU A 463 -9.14 11.11 17.45
C GLU A 463 -10.13 10.05 16.98
N VAL A 464 -9.86 8.78 17.27
CA VAL A 464 -10.76 7.67 16.94
C VAL A 464 -11.97 7.61 17.88
N ASP A 465 -11.81 7.83 19.19
CA ASP A 465 -12.91 7.99 20.14
C ASP A 465 -13.78 9.19 19.77
N ARG A 466 -13.17 10.35 19.42
CA ARG A 466 -13.89 11.53 18.89
C ARG A 466 -14.68 11.18 17.63
N GLY A 467 -14.07 10.50 16.65
CA GLY A 467 -14.72 10.12 15.40
C GLY A 467 -15.86 9.10 15.60
N CYS A 468 -15.63 8.07 16.42
CA CYS A 468 -16.69 7.15 16.85
C CYS A 468 -17.82 7.93 17.53
N ARG A 469 -17.47 8.89 18.41
CA ARG A 469 -18.44 9.70 19.14
C ARG A 469 -19.30 10.55 18.22
N GLU A 470 -18.67 11.13 17.21
CA GLU A 470 -19.32 11.98 16.23
C GLU A 470 -20.20 11.23 15.21
N VAL A 471 -19.96 9.95 14.96
CA VAL A 471 -20.67 9.17 13.93
C VAL A 471 -21.68 8.20 14.54
N LEU A 472 -21.23 7.39 15.50
CA LEU A 472 -22.02 6.31 16.09
C LEU A 472 -22.70 6.77 17.38
N LEU A 473 -22.21 7.83 18.03
CA LEU A 473 -22.53 8.16 19.42
C LEU A 473 -23.08 9.60 19.65
N LYS A 474 -23.67 10.25 18.64
CA LYS A 474 -24.26 11.61 18.78
C LYS A 474 -25.65 11.65 19.46
N PRO A 475 -26.11 12.79 20.00
CA PRO A 475 -27.43 12.93 20.66
C PRO A 475 -28.64 12.84 19.72
N ASP A 476 -28.55 13.45 18.53
CA ASP A 476 -29.61 13.42 17.50
C ASP A 476 -29.61 12.14 16.66
N VAL A 477 -28.54 11.37 16.86
CA VAL A 477 -28.34 10.04 16.30
C VAL A 477 -28.71 9.06 17.41
N LEU A 478 -27.77 8.57 18.22
CA LEU A 478 -27.92 7.25 18.85
C LEU A 478 -27.25 7.04 20.24
N LEU A 479 -27.02 8.06 21.09
CA LEU A 479 -26.33 7.86 22.39
C LEU A 479 -26.81 8.55 23.66
N LYS A 480 -26.50 7.95 24.81
CA LYS A 480 -26.64 8.53 26.16
C LYS A 480 -25.44 9.46 26.48
N PRO A 481 -25.61 10.58 27.19
CA PRO A 481 -24.50 11.54 27.41
C PRO A 481 -23.32 11.02 28.26
N ASP A 482 -23.47 9.90 28.93
CA ASP A 482 -22.61 9.33 29.96
C ASP A 482 -21.80 8.10 29.51
N ALA A 483 -21.74 7.82 28.20
CA ALA A 483 -21.00 6.67 27.69
C ALA A 483 -19.50 6.72 28.03
N PRO A 484 -18.93 5.64 28.61
CA PRO A 484 -17.55 5.62 29.09
C PRO A 484 -16.53 5.74 27.94
N PRO A 485 -15.25 5.98 28.26
CA PRO A 485 -14.15 5.73 27.32
C PRO A 485 -14.16 4.27 26.83
N PRO A 486 -13.69 3.98 25.60
CA PRO A 486 -13.57 2.63 25.10
C PRO A 486 -12.47 1.83 25.82
N LYS A 487 -12.58 0.49 25.81
CA LYS A 487 -11.40 -0.37 25.93
C LYS A 487 -10.59 -0.22 24.64
N VAL A 488 -9.32 0.13 24.73
CA VAL A 488 -8.38 0.12 23.59
C VAL A 488 -7.78 -1.28 23.50
N LEU A 489 -7.70 -1.84 22.28
CA LEU A 489 -7.08 -3.14 22.02
C LEU A 489 -5.78 -2.99 21.22
N SER A 490 -5.78 -2.13 20.19
CA SER A 490 -4.59 -1.84 19.38
C SER A 490 -4.70 -0.48 18.72
N ALA A 491 -3.55 0.17 18.49
CA ALA A 491 -3.40 1.37 17.68
C ALA A 491 -2.14 1.24 16.82
N LYS A 492 -2.25 0.56 15.67
CA LYS A 492 -1.12 0.27 14.79
C LYS A 492 -1.04 1.26 13.63
N LEU A 493 -0.01 2.11 13.59
CA LEU A 493 0.33 2.85 12.37
C LEU A 493 1.06 1.95 11.36
N TRP A 494 0.66 2.03 10.11
CA TRP A 494 1.39 1.53 8.95
C TRP A 494 1.88 2.73 8.12
N PRO A 495 3.18 3.12 8.19
CA PRO A 495 3.70 4.28 7.46
C PRO A 495 3.56 4.18 5.93
N THR A 496 3.55 2.96 5.41
CA THR A 496 3.41 2.64 3.98
C THR A 496 2.36 1.55 3.77
N ALA A 497 1.09 1.89 3.99
CA ALA A 497 0.01 0.90 4.14
C ALA A 497 -0.44 0.24 2.83
N ILE A 498 -0.91 1.04 1.86
CA ILE A 498 -1.67 0.56 0.69
C ILE A 498 -1.09 1.18 -0.60
N PRO A 499 -0.64 0.40 -1.60
CA PRO A 499 -0.15 0.95 -2.87
C PRO A 499 -1.25 1.71 -3.61
N GLN A 500 -0.95 2.92 -4.06
CA GLN A 500 -1.90 3.79 -4.72
C GLN A 500 -1.76 3.68 -6.24
N TYR A 501 -2.81 3.14 -6.87
CA TYR A 501 -2.92 2.95 -8.31
C TYR A 501 -3.32 4.28 -8.98
N GLU A 502 -2.49 5.30 -8.82
CA GLU A 502 -2.73 6.67 -9.32
C GLU A 502 -2.45 6.81 -10.82
N LEU A 503 -2.80 7.96 -11.42
CA LEU A 503 -2.51 8.27 -12.83
C LEU A 503 -1.05 7.92 -13.20
N GLY A 504 -0.86 7.36 -14.38
CA GLY A 504 0.45 6.89 -14.85
C GLY A 504 0.94 5.59 -14.21
N HIS A 505 0.08 4.83 -13.50
CA HIS A 505 0.46 3.53 -12.93
C HIS A 505 0.79 2.48 -14.00
N ALA A 506 0.00 2.36 -15.06
CA ALA A 506 0.21 1.35 -16.11
C ALA A 506 1.60 1.44 -16.79
N PRO A 507 2.10 2.63 -17.20
CA PRO A 507 3.48 2.77 -17.68
C PRO A 507 4.59 2.27 -16.74
N LEU A 508 4.38 2.30 -15.42
CA LEU A 508 5.35 1.74 -14.45
C LEU A 508 5.35 0.20 -14.50
N ILE A 509 4.17 -0.41 -14.62
CA ILE A 509 4.03 -1.87 -14.77
C ILE A 509 4.55 -2.33 -16.14
N GLU A 510 4.33 -1.58 -17.21
CA GLU A 510 4.92 -1.89 -18.52
C GLU A 510 6.46 -1.80 -18.52
N ALA A 511 7.04 -0.84 -17.80
CA ALA A 511 8.49 -0.73 -17.64
C ALA A 511 9.06 -1.93 -16.88
N LEU A 512 8.37 -2.36 -15.83
CA LEU A 512 8.68 -3.57 -15.06
C LEU A 512 8.64 -4.82 -15.94
N GLU A 513 7.55 -5.02 -16.69
CA GLU A 513 7.34 -6.18 -17.56
C GLU A 513 8.36 -6.28 -18.70
N ARG A 514 8.75 -5.14 -19.28
CA ARG A 514 9.84 -5.10 -20.27
C ARG A 514 11.17 -5.53 -19.65
N ALA A 515 11.49 -5.05 -18.44
CA ALA A 515 12.74 -5.41 -17.77
C ALA A 515 12.80 -6.88 -17.35
N GLU A 516 11.68 -7.46 -16.87
CA GLU A 516 11.55 -8.89 -16.59
C GLU A 516 11.75 -9.75 -17.84
N ALA A 517 11.20 -9.33 -18.98
CA ALA A 517 11.38 -10.05 -20.25
C ALA A 517 12.86 -10.11 -20.69
N ASP A 518 13.65 -9.09 -20.37
CA ASP A 518 15.10 -9.06 -20.60
C ASP A 518 15.89 -9.86 -19.53
N THR A 519 15.26 -10.29 -18.45
CA THR A 519 15.89 -11.03 -17.32
C THR A 519 15.10 -12.29 -16.92
N PRO A 520 15.01 -13.34 -17.78
CA PRO A 520 14.24 -14.54 -17.50
C PRO A 520 14.66 -15.22 -16.18
N GLY A 521 13.68 -15.73 -15.44
CA GLY A 521 13.88 -16.37 -14.13
C GLY A 521 13.87 -15.39 -12.95
N LEU A 522 13.88 -14.07 -13.19
CA LEU A 522 13.65 -13.04 -12.18
C LEU A 522 12.28 -12.39 -12.37
N TRP A 523 11.45 -12.42 -11.34
CA TRP A 523 10.17 -11.72 -11.31
C TRP A 523 10.05 -10.79 -10.12
N VAL A 524 9.45 -9.63 -10.37
CA VAL A 524 9.18 -8.59 -9.40
C VAL A 524 7.67 -8.38 -9.35
N CYS A 525 7.09 -8.92 -8.29
CA CYS A 525 5.68 -8.92 -8.01
C CYS A 525 5.41 -8.23 -6.66
N GLY A 526 4.13 -8.04 -6.36
CA GLY A 526 3.66 -7.38 -5.14
C GLY A 526 2.29 -6.79 -5.35
N ASN A 527 1.65 -6.36 -4.26
CA ASN A 527 0.27 -5.87 -4.25
C ASN A 527 0.03 -4.56 -5.03
N TYR A 528 1.07 -3.97 -5.61
CA TYR A 528 1.01 -2.87 -6.60
C TYR A 528 0.84 -3.35 -8.03
N ARG A 529 1.02 -4.65 -8.32
CA ARG A 529 0.84 -5.26 -9.65
C ARG A 529 -0.24 -6.33 -9.60
N THR A 530 -0.21 -7.17 -8.57
CA THR A 530 -1.04 -8.38 -8.43
C THR A 530 -2.48 -8.08 -8.00
N GLY A 531 -2.76 -6.84 -7.60
CA GLY A 531 -3.99 -6.45 -6.92
C GLY A 531 -3.77 -6.25 -5.43
N VAL A 532 -4.46 -5.26 -4.87
CA VAL A 532 -4.32 -4.82 -3.46
C VAL A 532 -5.00 -5.78 -2.49
N ALA A 533 -6.10 -6.41 -2.90
CA ALA A 533 -6.95 -7.19 -2.02
C ALA A 533 -6.35 -8.57 -1.71
N PHE A 534 -6.56 -9.05 -0.48
CA PHE A 534 -6.12 -10.37 -0.02
C PHE A 534 -6.46 -11.51 -1.01
N PRO A 535 -7.69 -11.62 -1.58
CA PRO A 535 -7.99 -12.65 -2.57
C PRO A 535 -7.19 -12.56 -3.88
N ASP A 536 -6.90 -11.34 -4.33
CA ASP A 536 -6.15 -11.13 -5.57
C ASP A 536 -4.68 -11.56 -5.35
N CYS A 537 -4.13 -11.36 -4.14
CA CYS A 537 -2.82 -11.89 -3.72
C CYS A 537 -2.77 -13.44 -3.68
N VAL A 538 -3.81 -14.10 -3.14
CA VAL A 538 -3.90 -15.58 -3.10
C VAL A 538 -4.05 -16.16 -4.51
N THR A 539 -4.85 -15.53 -5.36
CA THR A 539 -5.02 -15.91 -6.77
C THR A 539 -3.71 -15.76 -7.54
N PHE A 540 -2.99 -14.64 -7.36
CA PHE A 540 -1.65 -14.45 -7.93
C PHE A 540 -0.67 -15.57 -7.52
N GLY A 541 -0.62 -15.92 -6.22
CA GLY A 541 0.31 -16.96 -5.74
C GLY A 541 0.09 -18.31 -6.43
N TYR A 542 -1.16 -18.64 -6.77
CA TYR A 542 -1.48 -19.82 -7.57
C TYR A 542 -1.10 -19.67 -9.05
N GLU A 543 -1.54 -18.58 -9.70
CA GLU A 543 -1.35 -18.39 -11.15
C GLU A 543 0.13 -18.25 -11.50
N HIS A 544 0.89 -17.48 -10.71
CA HIS A 544 2.31 -17.24 -10.96
C HIS A 544 3.19 -18.44 -10.60
N ALA A 545 2.78 -19.31 -9.66
CA ALA A 545 3.45 -20.58 -9.43
C ALA A 545 3.48 -21.44 -10.70
N GLN A 546 2.41 -21.42 -11.51
CA GLN A 546 2.39 -22.14 -12.80
C GLN A 546 3.43 -21.58 -13.77
N THR A 547 3.58 -20.25 -13.86
CA THR A 547 4.61 -19.60 -14.70
C THR A 547 6.02 -20.01 -14.29
N VAL A 548 6.31 -20.00 -12.99
CA VAL A 548 7.64 -20.36 -12.46
C VAL A 548 7.92 -21.85 -12.63
N LEU A 549 6.94 -22.74 -12.38
CA LEU A 549 7.11 -24.19 -12.60
C LEU A 549 7.35 -24.51 -14.09
N GLN A 550 6.60 -23.89 -15.01
CA GLN A 550 6.81 -24.04 -16.45
C GLN A 550 8.21 -23.58 -16.89
N TYR A 551 8.73 -22.50 -16.30
CA TYR A 551 10.10 -22.04 -16.54
C TYR A 551 11.14 -23.03 -16.00
N LEU A 552 10.96 -23.54 -14.77
CA LEU A 552 11.84 -24.54 -14.16
C LEU A 552 11.87 -25.87 -14.94
N ASP A 553 10.72 -26.30 -15.47
CA ASP A 553 10.62 -27.46 -16.35
C ASP A 553 11.35 -27.23 -17.67
N ALA A 554 11.16 -26.06 -18.32
CA ALA A 554 11.83 -25.71 -19.56
C ALA A 554 13.37 -25.62 -19.41
N GLU A 555 13.86 -25.07 -18.29
CA GLU A 555 15.29 -25.03 -17.93
C GLU A 555 15.86 -26.43 -17.66
N ARG A 556 15.06 -27.36 -17.14
CA ARG A 556 15.49 -28.75 -16.91
C ARG A 556 15.57 -29.56 -18.21
N ASP A 557 14.64 -29.31 -19.13
CA ASP A 557 14.53 -30.04 -20.40
C ASP A 557 15.40 -29.41 -21.52
N ALA A 558 16.00 -28.24 -21.27
CA ALA A 558 16.94 -27.59 -22.17
C ALA A 558 18.19 -28.46 -22.42
N PRO A 559 18.64 -28.64 -23.69
CA PRO A 559 19.82 -29.44 -23.98
C PRO A 559 21.05 -28.78 -23.35
N ALA A 560 21.80 -29.55 -22.55
CA ALA A 560 22.98 -29.08 -21.84
C ALA A 560 23.94 -28.34 -22.80
N THR A 561 24.16 -27.05 -22.54
CA THR A 561 25.07 -26.25 -23.35
C THR A 561 26.45 -26.90 -23.29
N PRO A 562 27.06 -27.27 -24.43
CA PRO A 562 28.40 -27.86 -24.40
C PRO A 562 29.36 -26.86 -23.73
N PRO A 563 30.26 -27.33 -22.85
CA PRO A 563 31.16 -26.43 -22.13
C PRO A 563 31.93 -25.59 -23.15
N ALA A 564 31.94 -24.27 -22.94
CA ALA A 564 32.63 -23.34 -23.82
C ALA A 564 34.07 -23.82 -24.03
N ALA A 565 34.45 -24.04 -25.29
CA ALA A 565 35.77 -24.53 -25.63
C ALA A 565 36.83 -23.61 -24.98
N PRO A 566 37.86 -24.17 -24.32
CA PRO A 566 38.84 -23.36 -23.62
C PRO A 566 39.44 -22.34 -24.59
N ALA A 567 39.41 -21.07 -24.21
CA ALA A 567 39.86 -19.99 -25.05
C ALA A 567 41.29 -20.28 -25.54
N ALA A 568 41.48 -20.25 -26.86
CA ALA A 568 42.77 -20.54 -27.47
C ALA A 568 43.85 -19.64 -26.85
N THR A 569 44.96 -20.26 -26.42
CA THR A 569 46.10 -19.55 -25.84
C THR A 569 46.58 -18.48 -26.82
N PRO A 570 46.71 -17.21 -26.38
CA PRO A 570 47.22 -16.16 -27.25
C PRO A 570 48.66 -16.48 -27.68
N PRO A 571 49.07 -16.13 -28.91
CA PRO A 571 50.42 -16.39 -29.39
C PRO A 571 51.46 -15.66 -28.53
N PRO A 572 52.67 -16.23 -28.35
CA PRO A 572 53.68 -15.65 -27.48
C PRO A 572 54.13 -14.28 -27.99
N ALA A 573 54.22 -13.32 -27.07
CA ALA A 573 54.72 -11.98 -27.36
C ALA A 573 56.23 -12.02 -27.73
N PRO A 574 56.70 -11.12 -28.62
CA PRO A 574 58.11 -11.05 -28.99
C PRO A 574 58.98 -10.66 -27.78
N PRO A 575 60.25 -11.11 -27.73
CA PRO A 575 61.13 -10.86 -26.60
C PRO A 575 61.43 -9.36 -26.44
N SER A 576 61.14 -8.83 -25.25
CA SER A 576 61.55 -7.49 -24.82
C SER A 576 62.69 -7.59 -23.80
N THR A 577 63.47 -6.52 -23.70
CA THR A 577 64.70 -6.40 -22.90
C THR A 577 64.47 -6.63 -21.39
N PRO A 578 65.50 -7.08 -20.64
CA PRO A 578 65.35 -7.42 -19.23
C PRO A 578 64.98 -6.19 -18.38
N PRO A 579 64.01 -6.32 -17.45
CA PRO A 579 63.59 -5.22 -16.60
C PRO A 579 64.57 -4.94 -15.46
N ALA A 580 64.60 -3.68 -15.02
CA ALA A 580 65.28 -3.25 -13.78
C ALA A 580 64.59 -3.86 -12.53
N PRO A 581 65.30 -4.02 -11.40
CA PRO A 581 64.72 -4.60 -10.19
C PRO A 581 63.56 -3.75 -9.63
N PRO A 582 62.53 -4.38 -9.04
CA PRO A 582 61.34 -3.69 -8.55
C PRO A 582 61.61 -2.89 -7.26
N PRO A 583 60.89 -1.78 -7.02
CA PRO A 583 60.90 -1.09 -5.73
C PRO A 583 60.26 -1.96 -4.61
N PRO A 584 60.56 -1.68 -3.33
CA PRO A 584 60.03 -2.46 -2.21
C PRO A 584 58.51 -2.37 -2.11
N ALA A 585 57.89 -3.47 -1.67
CA ALA A 585 56.44 -3.60 -1.56
C ALA A 585 55.83 -2.62 -0.53
N PRO A 586 54.63 -2.07 -0.79
CA PRO A 586 53.92 -1.25 0.19
C PRO A 586 53.46 -2.10 1.40
N PRO A 587 53.30 -1.49 2.59
CA PRO A 587 52.82 -2.20 3.78
C PRO A 587 51.39 -2.71 3.59
N ALA A 588 51.09 -3.86 4.19
CA ALA A 588 49.76 -4.45 4.13
C ALA A 588 48.71 -3.54 4.83
N PRO A 589 47.49 -3.41 4.27
CA PRO A 589 46.43 -2.62 4.90
C PRO A 589 45.97 -3.24 6.23
N PRO A 590 45.51 -2.43 7.19
CA PRO A 590 45.10 -2.92 8.50
C PRO A 590 43.87 -3.81 8.42
N ARG A 591 43.89 -4.93 9.17
CA ARG A 591 42.71 -5.78 9.34
C ARG A 591 41.70 -5.09 10.27
N VAL A 592 40.65 -4.52 9.70
CA VAL A 592 39.48 -4.07 10.47
C VAL A 592 38.59 -5.28 10.73
N ARG A 593 38.31 -5.57 12.00
CA ARG A 593 37.27 -6.50 12.44
C ARG A 593 36.02 -5.67 12.72
N VAL A 594 34.88 -6.03 12.14
CA VAL A 594 33.60 -5.35 12.38
C VAL A 594 32.63 -6.36 12.97
N GLU A 595 32.06 -6.02 14.13
CA GLU A 595 31.03 -6.82 14.81
C GLU A 595 29.63 -6.23 14.51
N SER A 596 28.59 -7.04 14.75
CA SER A 596 27.22 -6.95 14.23
C SER A 596 26.51 -5.58 14.31
N TRP A 597 25.74 -5.24 13.26
CA TRP A 597 24.68 -4.22 13.33
C TRP A 597 23.45 -4.62 12.50
N PHE A 598 22.30 -4.73 13.16
CA PHE A 598 20.98 -4.79 12.52
C PHE A 598 20.52 -3.36 12.23
N ASP A 599 20.31 -3.03 10.96
CA ASP A 599 19.16 -2.25 10.52
C ASP A 599 19.02 -2.36 8.99
N THR A 600 17.80 -2.35 8.44
CA THR A 600 17.45 -2.68 7.04
C THR A 600 17.87 -4.09 6.59
N GLY A 601 16.91 -5.03 6.60
CA GLY A 601 17.11 -6.39 6.10
C GLY A 601 17.47 -6.42 4.61
N VAL A 602 18.48 -7.23 4.26
CA VAL A 602 19.15 -7.34 2.95
C VAL A 602 19.97 -6.10 2.56
N ARG A 603 21.31 -6.22 2.65
CA ARG A 603 22.26 -5.34 1.97
C ARG A 603 23.25 -6.17 1.16
N LEU A 604 23.48 -5.75 -0.09
CA LEU A 604 24.73 -6.03 -0.81
C LEU A 604 25.71 -4.88 -0.56
N ALA A 605 27.01 -5.14 -0.65
CA ALA A 605 28.04 -4.28 -0.08
C ALA A 605 28.23 -2.95 -0.83
N ARG A 606 28.27 -1.83 -0.08
CA ARG A 606 28.70 -0.51 -0.59
C ARG A 606 30.23 -0.36 -0.55
N PRO A 607 30.86 0.28 -1.55
CA PRO A 607 32.25 0.74 -1.45
C PRO A 607 32.38 1.86 -0.39
N ALA A 608 33.50 1.88 0.33
CA ALA A 608 33.73 2.83 1.43
C ALA A 608 34.17 4.23 0.94
N GLU A 609 33.66 5.27 1.62
CA GLU A 609 34.32 6.58 1.66
C GLU A 609 35.44 6.54 2.71
N ALA A 610 36.69 6.72 2.29
CA ALA A 610 37.83 6.89 3.19
C ALA A 610 39.03 7.53 2.47
N ALA A 611 39.05 8.86 2.34
CA ALA A 611 40.27 9.65 2.09
C ALA A 611 40.04 11.16 2.28
N GLU A 612 40.17 11.67 3.50
CA GLU A 612 41.04 12.84 3.81
C GLU A 612 41.16 13.09 5.32
N ALA A 613 42.18 12.51 5.93
CA ALA A 613 42.75 12.95 7.20
C ALA A 613 44.22 12.54 7.26
N ALA A 614 45.06 13.44 7.78
CA ALA A 614 46.53 13.37 7.86
C ALA A 614 47.29 13.52 6.52
N GLY A 615 48.10 14.56 6.32
CA GLY A 615 48.27 15.75 7.16
C GLY A 615 49.53 16.58 6.81
N VAL A 616 49.68 17.72 7.48
CA VAL A 616 50.95 18.43 7.67
C VAL A 616 50.98 18.93 9.12
N ALA A 617 52.12 18.75 9.79
CA ALA A 617 52.34 19.21 11.17
C ALA A 617 53.22 20.48 11.19
N GLU A 618 53.22 21.14 12.36
CA GLU A 618 54.11 22.24 12.77
C GLU A 618 54.06 23.58 12.02
N ALA A 619 53.57 24.62 12.72
CA ALA A 619 54.38 25.79 13.06
C ALA A 619 53.76 26.58 14.23
N ALA A 620 54.61 27.26 15.01
CA ALA A 620 54.26 27.94 16.27
C ALA A 620 53.80 29.41 16.11
N GLY A 621 53.27 29.99 17.19
CA GLY A 621 53.04 31.44 17.39
C GLY A 621 51.56 31.84 17.34
N ALA A 622 50.85 32.18 18.43
CA ALA A 622 51.04 33.25 19.43
C ALA A 622 50.54 34.65 18.97
N VAL A 623 49.89 35.38 19.90
CA VAL A 623 49.28 36.73 19.76
C VAL A 623 47.98 36.76 18.92
N GLY A 624 46.87 37.42 19.29
CA GLY A 624 46.43 38.16 20.49
C GLY A 624 44.93 38.48 20.31
N ALA A 625 44.06 38.36 21.33
CA ALA A 625 43.65 39.44 22.24
C ALA A 625 43.02 40.69 21.57
N ALA A 626 41.83 41.08 22.07
CA ALA A 626 40.94 42.20 21.70
C ALA A 626 39.75 41.83 20.77
N GLY A 627 38.53 42.34 21.00
CA GLY A 627 38.09 43.23 22.08
C GLY A 627 36.61 43.61 21.98
N ASP A 628 36.06 43.97 23.13
CA ASP A 628 34.65 44.25 23.45
C ASP A 628 33.90 45.33 22.63
N ALA A 629 32.59 45.06 22.48
CA ALA A 629 31.44 45.91 22.88
C ALA A 629 30.77 46.99 21.98
N HIS A 630 29.50 47.17 22.39
CA HIS A 630 28.59 48.32 22.34
C HIS A 630 27.65 48.58 21.15
N ASP A 631 26.35 48.44 21.49
CA ASP A 631 25.23 49.40 21.36
C ASP A 631 25.02 50.25 20.09
N GLY A 632 23.74 50.36 19.71
CA GLY A 632 23.25 51.41 18.83
C GLY A 632 21.84 51.19 18.31
N ALA A 633 20.83 51.68 19.03
CA ALA A 633 19.50 51.90 18.44
C ALA A 633 19.55 53.09 17.44
N HIS A 634 18.64 53.14 16.45
CA HIS A 634 17.82 54.31 16.12
C HIS A 634 16.92 54.08 14.88
N GLU A 635 15.62 54.33 15.09
CA GLU A 635 14.63 55.05 14.27
C GLU A 635 14.47 54.93 12.72
N TRP A 636 13.21 55.11 12.33
CA TRP A 636 12.63 55.24 10.99
C TRP A 636 13.05 56.53 10.24
N PRO A 637 12.83 56.61 8.91
CA PRO A 637 11.64 57.37 8.46
C PRO A 637 10.86 56.78 7.27
N MET A 638 9.55 57.06 7.24
CA MET A 638 8.68 57.01 6.05
C MET A 638 8.81 58.28 5.21
N LEU A 639 8.48 58.20 3.91
CA LEU A 639 7.77 59.20 3.07
C LEU A 639 7.76 58.70 1.60
N GLY A 640 6.71 58.85 0.77
CA GLY A 640 5.33 59.25 1.04
C GLY A 640 4.55 59.73 -0.21
N GLY A 641 3.25 59.39 -0.30
CA GLY A 641 2.22 60.05 -1.14
C GLY A 641 2.21 59.74 -2.65
N SER A 642 1.14 59.98 -3.43
CA SER A 642 -0.29 60.30 -3.18
C SER A 642 -1.06 60.10 -4.53
N ALA A 643 -2.38 60.11 -4.72
CA ALA A 643 -3.53 60.65 -3.98
C ALA A 643 -4.87 59.92 -4.36
N GLY A 644 -5.96 60.17 -3.62
CA GLY A 644 -7.35 59.77 -3.96
C GLY A 644 -8.13 60.91 -4.68
N PRO A 645 -9.42 61.18 -4.37
CA PRO A 645 -10.39 60.47 -3.51
C PRO A 645 -11.87 60.46 -4.03
N HIS A 646 -12.81 59.85 -3.27
CA HIS A 646 -14.22 60.28 -2.98
C HIS A 646 -14.96 59.09 -2.27
N ARG A 647 -15.43 59.09 -1.00
CA ARG A 647 -16.57 59.81 -0.33
C ARG A 647 -17.92 59.58 -1.03
N MET A 648 -19.09 59.25 -0.44
CA MET A 648 -19.67 59.16 0.94
C MET A 648 -20.94 58.25 0.91
N ALA A 649 -21.73 57.92 1.96
CA ALA A 649 -21.57 57.69 3.42
C ALA A 649 -22.97 57.37 4.09
N GLY A 650 -23.03 56.60 5.19
CA GLY A 650 -24.25 56.41 6.03
C GLY A 650 -24.39 55.01 6.66
N ARG A 651 -24.13 54.79 7.96
CA ARG A 651 -24.98 55.04 9.16
C ARG A 651 -26.36 54.36 9.18
N ARG A 652 -26.51 53.28 9.97
CA ARG A 652 -27.22 53.29 11.28
C ARG A 652 -27.25 51.89 11.95
N ALA A 653 -27.37 51.87 13.27
CA ALA A 653 -27.62 50.69 14.09
C ALA A 653 -29.05 50.72 14.67
N LEU A 654 -29.64 49.56 15.01
CA LEU A 654 -30.28 49.33 16.33
C LEU A 654 -30.78 47.88 16.56
N ALA A 655 -30.65 47.44 17.82
CA ALA A 655 -31.61 46.65 18.64
C ALA A 655 -32.31 45.37 18.12
N ALA A 656 -31.84 44.22 18.62
CA ALA A 656 -32.46 43.41 19.68
C ALA A 656 -33.95 42.96 19.64
N ARG A 657 -34.13 41.66 19.97
CA ARG A 657 -35.31 40.97 20.55
C ARG A 657 -36.61 40.89 19.73
N ARG A 658 -36.87 39.70 19.18
CA ARG A 658 -37.83 38.77 19.79
C ARG A 658 -37.48 37.32 19.46
#